data_AF-A0A2N2YSW2-F1
#
_entry.id   AF-A0A2N2YSW2-F1
#
_cell.length_a   1.000
_cell.length_b   1.000
_cell.length_c   1.000
_cell.angle_alpha   90.00
_cell.angle_beta   90.00
_cell.angle_gamma   90.00
#
_symmetry.space_group_name_H-M   'P 1'
#
loop_
_entity.id
_entity.type
_entity.pdbx_description
1 polymer ?
#
loop_
_entity_poly.entity_id
_entity_poly.type
_entity_poly.pdbx_seq_one_letter_code
_entity_poly.pdbx_strand_id
1 'polypeptide(L)'
;MEAFTKFFWGVVKVIILLFLISSPILYFNMVVDPYGVFFNNPQKSRVEPNNRYLKLNYILENPKKFDSFIFGSSRVNFLNPEKIHDQKYFNMSYSMGMPKNHVEDIELMISRGVKIKNLMVGLDYFSLLENPENSEKDLLRKEYPASLLKKVKFFSSYLFYRPSWEFVEKYFMDHQGTDRSKIFISGIATNSKTDHFIAQHPKQHIQSKEIFQPNSKYTINPEIDEAIDEIKKLVYLARENNIHIEFFIHPTHHLTYLHLNIDKYFYALRKLAELTDYCDFSGLNSVATDNVNFLEPNHYRQRVGDLVIAKLFDQVDVPIPDDFGRMVNKNNIEIQILFHRSLIHDYYENTSMNTGYQAPITLSQLIEYQDSVAFTVDKINEMNRRDVTMPMHVATPWLKLKGRAINNNTDTLTPHILVQIGERLFLTNYTMKNEKDEKLPDEKTNLSLGWEATIPTSLIEEGIQEMKFVILNDDHSGYFESGNICSLNIIHGYVSADESKLIEIDKQAKFSVDKINGVDAKDFRLLNNVSFIHMYGWAIDPVNNDQSTRVIVGLDGKEYLSQFIYKRPDVNNHFNISDSAFVGWGVTIPCDNSELGRRELTFKILNKSYSGFYQVKRKINFYDESYFSADANIDLLKDLAEASEITKFSIDIINGKSLTKSDQPIVINEPELFVIGWAVDHPAMEVASNVIVEIDGKQFYAVYGLNRPDVALAYKNERYENSGWRLEIPTDMIGEGEHQLTLKIIAKNKLFFYKIDQQIAIKII
;
A
#
# COMPACT_ATOMS: atom_id res chain seq x y z
N MET A 1 9.12 63.05 54.10
CA MET A 1 10.05 62.10 54.76
C MET A 1 9.31 60.88 55.31
N GLU A 2 8.26 61.06 56.14
CA GLU A 2 7.50 59.95 56.73
C GLU A 2 6.80 59.02 55.72
N ALA A 3 6.25 59.57 54.63
CA ALA A 3 5.65 58.78 53.55
C ALA A 3 6.66 57.91 52.81
N PHE A 4 7.89 58.41 52.61
CA PHE A 4 8.98 57.65 52.01
C PHE A 4 9.43 56.51 52.93
N THR A 5 9.54 56.76 54.23
CA THR A 5 9.87 55.73 55.22
C THR A 5 8.81 54.62 55.29
N LYS A 6 7.51 54.97 55.28
CA LYS A 6 6.43 53.97 55.25
C LYS A 6 6.41 53.16 53.95
N PHE A 7 6.65 53.81 52.81
CA PHE A 7 6.79 53.12 51.52
C PHE A 7 8.01 52.18 51.50
N PHE A 8 9.17 52.64 51.94
CA PHE A 8 10.40 51.86 52.03
C PHE A 8 10.22 50.61 52.91
N TRP A 9 9.65 50.75 54.11
CA TRP A 9 9.37 49.60 54.98
C TRP A 9 8.27 48.69 54.44
N GLY A 10 7.32 49.23 53.68
CA GLY A 10 6.33 48.44 52.93
C GLY A 10 7.01 47.54 51.89
N VAL A 11 7.92 48.09 51.10
CA VAL A 11 8.72 47.34 50.10
C VAL A 11 9.60 46.28 50.79
N VAL A 12 10.29 46.65 51.88
CA VAL A 12 11.12 45.69 52.65
C VAL A 12 10.28 44.54 53.21
N LYS A 13 9.09 44.81 53.76
CA LYS A 13 8.18 43.76 54.25
C LYS A 13 7.74 42.83 53.14
N VAL A 14 7.40 43.36 51.96
CA VAL A 14 7.04 42.54 50.78
C VAL A 14 8.22 41.67 50.34
N ILE A 15 9.45 42.21 50.31
CA ILE A 15 10.66 41.45 49.98
C ILE A 15 10.91 40.34 51.01
N ILE A 16 10.77 40.61 52.31
CA ILE A 16 10.92 39.62 53.37
C ILE A 16 9.85 38.52 53.25
N LEU A 17 8.59 38.90 52.98
CA LEU A 17 7.50 37.93 52.81
C LEU A 17 7.73 37.03 51.58
N LEU A 18 8.16 37.63 50.46
CA LEU A 18 8.53 36.90 49.25
C LEU A 18 9.73 35.96 49.49
N PHE A 19 10.72 36.40 50.25
CA PHE A 19 11.86 35.57 50.64
C PHE A 19 11.45 34.41 51.55
N LEU A 20 10.58 34.65 52.54
CA LEU A 20 10.08 33.60 53.43
C LEU A 20 9.22 32.57 52.68
N ILE A 21 8.42 32.99 51.70
CA ILE A 21 7.58 32.10 50.88
C ILE A 21 8.43 31.32 49.87
N SER A 22 9.48 31.92 49.31
CA SER A 22 10.37 31.26 48.35
C SER A 22 11.46 30.42 49.03
N SER A 23 11.81 30.70 50.29
CA SER A 23 12.87 30.02 51.04
C SER A 23 12.74 28.48 51.06
N PRO A 24 11.55 27.87 51.27
CA PRO A 24 11.38 26.42 51.17
C PRO A 24 11.64 25.86 49.76
N ILE A 25 11.24 26.60 48.71
CA ILE A 25 11.45 26.20 47.31
C ILE A 25 12.94 26.27 46.97
N LEU A 26 13.59 27.37 47.33
CA LEU A 26 15.03 27.57 47.13
C LEU A 26 15.83 26.50 47.89
N TYR A 27 15.46 26.23 49.15
CA TYR A 27 16.06 25.19 49.96
C TYR A 27 15.88 23.81 49.32
N PHE A 28 14.66 23.46 48.89
CA PHE A 28 14.40 22.19 48.22
C PHE A 28 15.27 22.06 46.96
N ASN A 29 15.25 23.04 46.07
CA ASN A 29 16.00 22.97 44.81
C ASN A 29 17.52 22.96 45.01
N MET A 30 18.07 23.70 45.97
CA MET A 30 19.52 23.76 46.21
C MET A 30 20.05 22.61 47.06
N VAL A 31 19.33 22.21 48.11
CA VAL A 31 19.83 21.25 49.11
C VAL A 31 19.41 19.83 48.78
N VAL A 32 18.16 19.65 48.34
CA VAL A 32 17.68 18.32 47.88
C VAL A 32 18.25 18.03 46.49
N ASP A 33 18.38 19.05 45.65
CA ASP A 33 18.96 18.98 44.30
C ASP A 33 18.39 17.79 43.49
N PRO A 34 17.06 17.77 43.25
CA PRO A 34 16.39 16.61 42.69
C PRO A 34 16.95 16.20 41.31
N TYR A 35 17.52 17.16 40.57
CA TYR A 35 18.11 16.96 39.25
C TYR A 35 19.63 16.77 39.26
N GLY A 36 20.27 16.84 40.43
CA GLY A 36 21.71 16.59 40.64
C GLY A 36 22.65 17.69 40.14
N VAL A 37 22.12 18.84 39.72
CA VAL A 37 22.82 19.90 38.99
C VAL A 37 23.72 20.76 39.89
N PHE A 38 23.35 20.98 41.15
CA PHE A 38 24.12 21.84 42.05
C PHE A 38 25.31 21.12 42.69
N PHE A 39 25.15 19.83 43.02
CA PHE A 39 26.21 19.03 43.63
C PHE A 39 26.98 18.15 42.66
N ASN A 40 26.59 18.13 41.37
CA ASN A 40 27.12 17.21 40.36
C ASN A 40 27.11 15.75 40.84
N ASN A 41 26.08 15.36 41.60
CA ASN A 41 26.03 14.05 42.25
C ASN A 41 24.72 13.32 41.90
N PRO A 42 24.72 12.45 40.88
CA PRO A 42 23.54 11.73 40.47
C PRO A 42 23.04 10.71 41.52
N GLN A 43 23.85 10.34 42.52
CA GLN A 43 23.39 9.45 43.61
C GLN A 43 22.42 10.15 44.57
N LYS A 44 22.48 11.49 44.66
CA LYS A 44 21.57 12.25 45.53
C LYS A 44 20.17 12.34 44.94
N SER A 45 20.07 12.30 43.61
CA SER A 45 18.81 12.38 42.90
C SER A 45 18.04 11.08 43.04
N ARG A 46 16.83 11.16 43.60
CA ARG A 46 15.90 10.01 43.67
C ARG A 46 15.16 9.80 42.36
N VAL A 47 14.88 10.87 41.63
CA VAL A 47 14.33 10.83 40.26
C VAL A 47 15.44 10.84 39.22
N GLU A 48 15.08 10.72 37.93
CA GLU A 48 16.04 10.92 36.84
C GLU A 48 16.66 12.33 36.95
N PRO A 49 18.01 12.45 37.05
CA PRO A 49 18.67 13.74 37.06
C PRO A 49 18.79 14.31 35.64
N ASN A 50 19.31 15.54 35.50
CA ASN A 50 19.72 16.03 34.18
C ASN A 50 21.00 15.30 33.71
N ASN A 51 20.81 14.09 33.18
CA ASN A 51 21.88 13.23 32.71
C ASN A 51 22.70 13.87 31.58
N ARG A 52 22.05 14.65 30.70
CA ARG A 52 22.74 15.39 29.63
C ARG A 52 23.79 16.33 30.23
N TYR A 53 23.38 17.19 31.16
CA TYR A 53 24.29 18.12 31.84
C TYR A 53 25.37 17.41 32.65
N LEU A 54 25.00 16.43 33.48
CA LEU A 54 25.93 15.76 34.40
C LEU A 54 27.03 15.00 33.66
N LYS A 55 26.65 14.22 32.66
CA LYS A 55 27.59 13.45 31.85
C LYS A 55 28.48 14.38 31.04
N LEU A 56 27.91 15.40 30.39
CA LEU A 56 28.71 16.34 29.61
C LEU A 56 29.68 17.13 30.50
N ASN A 57 29.23 17.63 31.66
CA ASN A 57 30.12 18.30 32.62
C ASN A 57 31.28 17.39 33.04
N TYR A 58 30.98 16.12 33.34
CA TYR A 58 31.98 15.14 33.72
C TYR A 58 33.02 14.89 32.62
N ILE A 59 32.60 14.76 31.37
CA ILE A 59 33.49 14.58 30.22
C ILE A 59 34.35 15.83 29.98
N LEU A 60 33.76 17.02 30.09
CA LEU A 60 34.49 18.29 29.92
C LEU A 60 35.53 18.52 31.03
N GLU A 61 35.29 18.05 32.25
CA GLU A 61 36.26 18.06 33.35
C GLU A 61 37.36 16.99 33.18
N ASN A 62 37.11 15.97 32.37
CA ASN A 62 38.00 14.81 32.17
C ASN A 62 38.25 14.50 30.69
N PRO A 63 38.75 15.46 29.88
CA PRO A 63 38.73 15.38 28.41
C PRO A 63 39.63 14.29 27.79
N LYS A 64 40.47 13.63 28.61
CA LYS A 64 41.38 12.55 28.20
C LYS A 64 40.96 11.17 28.73
N LYS A 65 39.90 11.09 29.53
CA LYS A 65 39.50 9.85 30.21
C LYS A 65 38.89 8.83 29.23
N PHE A 66 38.12 9.33 28.28
CA PHE A 66 37.44 8.54 27.25
C PHE A 66 37.80 9.08 25.88
N ASP A 67 37.82 8.21 24.88
CA ASP A 67 38.10 8.56 23.49
C ASP A 67 37.01 8.06 22.54
N SER A 68 35.97 7.41 23.06
CA SER A 68 34.86 6.89 22.26
C SER A 68 33.55 7.11 23.02
N PHE A 69 32.45 7.37 22.31
CA PHE A 69 31.19 7.77 22.95
C PHE A 69 29.97 7.13 22.29
N ILE A 70 28.99 6.75 23.11
CA ILE A 70 27.70 6.22 22.65
C ILE A 70 26.61 7.25 22.95
N PHE A 71 25.94 7.77 21.93
CA PHE A 71 24.87 8.74 22.03
C PHE A 71 23.53 8.13 21.62
N GLY A 72 22.45 8.68 22.17
CA GLY A 72 21.08 8.34 21.84
C GLY A 72 20.15 8.52 23.03
N SER A 73 18.94 7.99 22.94
CA SER A 73 17.92 8.13 23.97
C SER A 73 18.17 7.26 25.21
N SER A 74 17.20 7.21 26.13
CA SER A 74 17.25 6.33 27.30
C SER A 74 17.34 4.85 26.95
N ARG A 75 17.06 4.44 25.71
CA ARG A 75 17.31 3.07 25.24
C ARG A 75 18.80 2.75 25.17
N VAL A 76 19.64 3.70 24.77
CA VAL A 76 21.11 3.54 24.76
C VAL A 76 21.66 3.25 26.15
N ASN A 77 21.00 3.64 27.24
CA ASN A 77 21.46 3.37 28.62
C ASN A 77 21.70 1.87 28.91
N PHE A 78 21.05 0.98 28.15
CA PHE A 78 21.19 -0.47 28.30
C PHE A 78 22.40 -1.07 27.55
N LEU A 79 23.12 -0.27 26.77
CA LEU A 79 24.40 -0.64 26.17
C LEU A 79 25.51 -0.40 27.19
N ASN A 80 26.10 -1.47 27.72
CA ASN A 80 27.18 -1.38 28.70
C ASN A 80 28.55 -1.22 28.01
N PRO A 81 29.19 -0.04 28.06
CA PRO A 81 30.48 0.19 27.41
C PRO A 81 31.62 -0.66 27.96
N GLU A 82 31.50 -1.20 29.19
CA GLU A 82 32.50 -2.09 29.78
C GLU A 82 32.65 -3.41 29.01
N LYS A 83 31.72 -3.73 28.11
CA LYS A 83 31.76 -4.91 27.23
C LYS A 83 32.37 -4.64 25.85
N ILE A 84 32.72 -3.39 25.55
CA ILE A 84 33.41 -3.03 24.30
C ILE A 84 34.91 -3.00 24.60
N HIS A 85 35.65 -3.91 23.98
CA HIS A 85 37.09 -4.02 24.18
C HIS A 85 37.85 -3.03 23.26
N ASP A 86 39.14 -2.82 23.51
CA ASP A 86 40.07 -1.97 22.73
C ASP A 86 39.89 -0.44 22.78
N GLN A 87 38.71 0.08 23.12
CA GLN A 87 38.46 1.53 23.19
C GLN A 87 37.80 1.95 24.50
N LYS A 88 37.96 3.23 24.87
CA LYS A 88 37.41 3.76 26.12
C LYS A 88 36.05 4.41 25.86
N TYR A 89 35.04 3.58 25.63
CA TYR A 89 33.68 4.05 25.42
C TYR A 89 33.04 4.61 26.69
N PHE A 90 32.28 5.69 26.53
CA PHE A 90 31.41 6.25 27.57
C PHE A 90 30.00 6.48 27.03
N ASN A 91 28.98 6.09 27.81
CA ASN A 91 27.59 6.19 27.40
C ASN A 91 26.99 7.57 27.76
N MET A 92 26.76 8.39 26.72
CA MET A 92 26.22 9.75 26.79
C MET A 92 24.69 9.80 26.76
N SER A 93 23.99 8.66 26.86
CA SER A 93 22.52 8.63 26.81
C SER A 93 21.81 9.50 27.84
N TYR A 94 20.62 9.94 27.49
CA TYR A 94 19.66 10.54 28.41
C TYR A 94 18.24 10.41 27.83
N SER A 95 17.22 10.64 28.66
CA SER A 95 15.81 10.61 28.24
C SER A 95 15.57 11.49 27.01
N MET A 96 14.99 10.93 25.94
CA MET A 96 14.77 11.60 24.65
C MET A 96 16.03 12.28 24.08
N GLY A 97 17.17 11.59 24.07
CA GLY A 97 18.33 12.00 23.29
C GLY A 97 17.99 12.16 21.81
N MET A 98 18.09 13.40 21.31
CA MET A 98 17.77 13.78 19.92
C MET A 98 19.03 14.13 19.13
N PRO A 99 19.07 13.87 17.81
CA PRO A 99 20.23 14.18 16.96
C PRO A 99 20.74 15.62 17.10
N LYS A 100 19.83 16.62 17.10
CA LYS A 100 20.18 18.03 17.31
C LYS A 100 21.04 18.27 18.55
N ASN A 101 20.65 17.67 19.68
CA ASN A 101 21.37 17.84 20.93
C ASN A 101 22.71 17.11 20.93
N HIS A 102 22.81 15.99 20.21
CA HIS A 102 24.08 15.27 20.03
C HIS A 102 25.08 16.14 19.27
N VAL A 103 24.65 16.84 18.21
CA VAL A 103 25.50 17.80 17.47
C VAL A 103 26.06 18.85 18.44
N GLU A 104 25.19 19.53 19.18
CA GLU A 104 25.57 20.58 20.15
C GLU A 104 26.58 20.08 21.19
N ASP A 105 26.34 18.90 21.76
CA ASP A 105 27.18 18.34 22.81
C ASP A 105 28.55 17.89 22.27
N ILE A 106 28.60 17.30 21.07
CA ILE A 106 29.84 16.85 20.43
C ILE A 106 30.69 18.04 19.97
N GLU A 107 30.09 19.08 19.38
CA GLU A 107 30.79 20.32 19.04
C GLU A 107 31.42 20.96 20.29
N LEU A 108 30.67 20.99 21.40
CA LEU A 108 31.20 21.49 22.67
C LEU A 108 32.35 20.63 23.17
N MET A 109 32.25 19.30 23.12
CA MET A 109 33.34 18.39 23.49
C MET A 109 34.62 18.65 22.68
N ILE A 110 34.50 18.73 21.35
CA ILE A 110 35.62 18.99 20.44
C ILE A 110 36.25 20.36 20.74
N SER A 111 35.43 21.42 20.85
CA SER A 111 35.92 22.78 21.14
C SER A 111 36.63 22.91 22.49
N ARG A 112 36.35 22.01 23.44
CA ARG A 112 36.99 21.93 24.76
C ARG A 112 38.14 20.92 24.82
N GLY A 113 38.57 20.40 23.68
CA GLY A 113 39.76 19.56 23.55
C GLY A 113 39.56 18.09 23.92
N VAL A 114 38.31 17.62 23.94
CA VAL A 114 38.01 16.18 24.02
C VAL A 114 38.37 15.55 22.68
N LYS A 115 39.23 14.53 22.68
CA LYS A 115 39.58 13.78 21.48
C LYS A 115 38.62 12.62 21.30
N ILE A 116 37.86 12.63 20.21
CA ILE A 116 36.91 11.58 19.87
C ILE A 116 37.50 10.76 18.72
N LYS A 117 37.56 9.44 18.89
CA LYS A 117 37.96 8.48 17.86
C LYS A 117 36.74 7.80 17.26
N ASN A 118 35.82 7.33 18.11
CA ASN A 118 34.63 6.59 17.68
C ASN A 118 33.37 7.20 18.29
N LEU A 119 32.33 7.32 17.48
CA LEU A 119 31.00 7.76 17.87
C LEU A 119 30.00 6.68 17.43
N MET A 120 29.22 6.19 18.39
CA MET A 120 28.11 5.30 18.12
C MET A 120 26.81 6.04 18.42
N VAL A 121 25.87 6.06 17.49
CA VAL A 121 24.61 6.82 17.62
C VAL A 121 23.41 5.89 17.44
N GLY A 122 22.71 5.65 18.54
CA GLY A 122 21.47 4.86 18.56
C GLY A 122 20.25 5.73 18.30
N LEU A 123 19.55 5.46 17.20
CA LEU A 123 18.38 6.21 16.74
C LEU A 123 17.08 5.44 17.01
N ASP A 124 16.05 6.19 17.40
CA ASP A 124 14.71 5.68 17.65
C ASP A 124 13.71 6.14 16.59
N TYR A 125 12.55 5.48 16.54
CA TYR A 125 11.43 5.99 15.75
C TYR A 125 11.08 7.44 16.13
N PHE A 126 11.10 7.81 17.41
CA PHE A 126 10.83 9.20 17.83
C PHE A 126 12.00 10.15 17.52
N SER A 127 13.25 9.67 17.51
CA SER A 127 14.40 10.47 17.07
C SER A 127 14.30 10.90 15.61
N LEU A 128 13.53 10.15 14.81
CA LEU A 128 13.28 10.40 13.39
C LEU A 128 11.93 11.07 13.09
N LEU A 129 10.94 10.91 13.98
CA LEU A 129 9.53 11.24 13.71
C LEU A 129 8.95 12.34 14.61
N GLU A 130 9.66 12.78 15.65
CA GLU A 130 9.20 13.82 16.58
C GLU A 130 9.99 15.13 16.47
N ASN A 131 9.29 16.25 16.68
CA ASN A 131 9.89 17.57 16.72
C ASN A 131 10.72 17.76 18.02
N PRO A 132 11.97 18.24 17.93
CA PRO A 132 12.84 18.50 19.09
C PRO A 132 12.41 19.66 20.01
N GLU A 133 11.41 20.45 19.62
CA GLU A 133 10.90 21.63 20.34
C GLU A 133 10.06 21.24 21.56
N ASN A 134 10.74 20.86 22.63
CA ASN A 134 10.32 21.16 24.01
C ASN A 134 11.47 21.07 25.05
N SER A 135 12.71 20.83 24.62
CA SER A 135 13.85 20.58 25.51
C SER A 135 14.30 21.80 26.35
N GLU A 136 14.07 23.05 25.91
CA GLU A 136 14.51 24.24 26.68
C GLU A 136 13.77 24.42 28.01
N LYS A 137 12.51 23.99 28.10
CA LYS A 137 11.68 24.12 29.30
C LYS A 137 11.79 22.92 30.23
N ASP A 138 12.26 21.79 29.73
CA ASP A 138 12.38 20.55 30.48
C ASP A 138 13.68 20.47 31.29
N LEU A 139 13.56 20.56 32.61
CA LEU A 139 14.69 20.47 33.53
C LEU A 139 15.48 19.15 33.44
N LEU A 140 14.89 18.08 32.90
CA LEU A 140 15.57 16.79 32.73
C LEU A 140 16.59 16.81 31.57
N ARG A 141 16.43 17.73 30.61
CA ARG A 141 17.13 17.68 29.32
C ARG A 141 17.78 19.00 28.91
N LYS A 142 17.78 20.00 29.81
CA LYS A 142 18.40 21.31 29.55
C LYS A 142 19.84 21.17 29.09
N GLU A 143 20.17 21.98 28.07
CA GLU A 143 21.51 22.09 27.49
C GLU A 143 22.58 22.52 28.51
N TYR A 144 23.82 22.15 28.24
CA TYR A 144 24.95 22.61 29.03
C TYR A 144 25.20 24.12 28.84
N PRO A 145 25.34 24.90 29.91
CA PRO A 145 25.51 26.35 29.80
C PRO A 145 26.94 26.75 29.43
N ALA A 146 27.23 26.86 28.12
CA ALA A 146 28.57 27.14 27.60
C ALA A 146 29.13 28.54 27.92
N SER A 147 28.27 29.55 28.16
CA SER A 147 28.67 30.94 28.46
C SER A 147 28.24 31.40 29.86
N LEU A 148 28.87 32.46 30.39
CA LEU A 148 28.55 32.99 31.73
C LEU A 148 27.06 33.38 31.86
N LEU A 149 26.52 34.07 30.86
CA LEU A 149 25.12 34.47 30.85
C LEU A 149 24.17 33.26 30.78
N LYS A 150 24.52 32.25 29.97
CA LYS A 150 23.79 30.97 29.94
C LYS A 150 23.88 30.24 31.29
N LYS A 151 25.02 30.28 31.99
CA LYS A 151 25.17 29.67 33.33
C LYS A 151 24.22 30.30 34.33
N VAL A 152 24.16 31.63 34.38
CA VAL A 152 23.22 32.35 35.27
C VAL A 152 21.78 31.95 34.96
N LYS A 153 21.37 31.93 33.68
CA LYS A 153 20.02 31.52 33.26
C LYS A 153 19.72 30.06 33.61
N PHE A 154 20.68 29.16 33.36
CA PHE A 154 20.56 27.74 33.63
C PHE A 154 20.37 27.47 35.13
N PHE A 155 21.30 27.89 36.00
CA PHE A 155 21.17 27.66 37.44
C PHE A 155 19.96 28.36 38.04
N SER A 156 19.62 29.58 37.57
CA SER A 156 18.38 30.26 37.99
C SER A 156 17.13 29.46 37.65
N SER A 157 17.10 28.79 36.48
CA SER A 157 15.94 27.98 36.09
C SER A 157 15.71 26.76 36.99
N TYR A 158 16.77 26.17 37.56
CA TYR A 158 16.66 25.12 38.58
C TYR A 158 16.31 25.70 39.95
N LEU A 159 16.98 26.78 40.33
CA LEU A 159 16.83 27.41 41.65
C LEU A 159 15.39 27.87 41.91
N PHE A 160 14.78 28.51 40.92
CA PHE A 160 13.44 29.09 41.04
C PHE A 160 12.32 28.19 40.49
N TYR A 161 12.63 26.94 40.11
CA TYR A 161 11.61 26.01 39.67
C TYR A 161 10.64 25.68 40.81
N ARG A 162 9.34 25.77 40.56
CA ARG A 162 8.32 25.40 41.54
C ARG A 162 7.86 23.96 41.25
N PRO A 163 8.34 22.95 41.97
CA PRO A 163 7.85 21.59 41.77
C PRO A 163 6.36 21.50 42.16
N SER A 164 5.61 20.64 41.46
CA SER A 164 4.26 20.28 41.89
C SER A 164 4.33 19.50 43.21
N TRP A 165 3.25 19.56 43.99
CA TRP A 165 3.17 18.77 45.22
C TRP A 165 3.29 17.27 44.94
N GLU A 166 2.67 16.79 43.86
CA GLU A 166 2.78 15.41 43.38
C GLU A 166 4.24 15.01 43.10
N PHE A 167 5.03 15.88 42.48
CA PHE A 167 6.45 15.62 42.25
C PHE A 167 7.23 15.49 43.58
N VAL A 168 6.99 16.40 44.53
CA VAL A 168 7.65 16.38 45.84
C VAL A 168 7.28 15.13 46.62
N GLU A 169 5.99 14.78 46.66
CA GLU A 169 5.48 13.58 47.32
C GLU A 169 6.10 12.32 46.71
N LYS A 170 6.06 12.19 45.37
CA LYS A 170 6.69 11.09 44.65
C LYS A 170 8.19 11.00 44.93
N TYR A 171 8.90 12.12 44.95
CA TYR A 171 10.35 12.16 45.23
C TYR A 171 10.69 11.55 46.60
N PHE A 172 9.88 11.81 47.63
CA PHE A 172 10.14 11.31 48.99
C PHE A 172 9.57 9.92 49.24
N MET A 173 8.47 9.53 48.58
CA MET A 173 7.83 8.23 48.77
C MET A 173 8.42 7.12 47.90
N ASP A 174 8.82 7.43 46.67
CA ASP A 174 9.35 6.44 45.72
C ASP A 174 10.84 6.18 46.00
N HIS A 175 11.14 4.96 46.46
CA HIS A 175 12.51 4.50 46.61
C HIS A 175 12.95 3.87 45.29
N GLN A 176 13.38 4.71 44.34
CA GLN A 176 13.74 4.22 43.01
C GLN A 176 14.78 3.09 43.06
N GLY A 177 14.50 2.03 42.31
CA GLY A 177 15.35 0.85 42.18
C GLY A 177 16.55 1.02 41.24
N THR A 178 16.73 2.21 40.66
CA THR A 178 17.80 2.50 39.70
C THR A 178 19.11 2.80 40.43
N ASP A 179 20.09 1.91 40.29
CA ASP A 179 21.45 2.15 40.73
C ASP A 179 22.19 3.05 39.72
N ARG A 180 22.63 4.21 40.22
CA ARG A 180 23.32 5.24 39.44
C ARG A 180 24.83 5.20 39.64
N SER A 181 25.38 4.26 40.41
CA SER A 181 26.81 4.18 40.81
C SER A 181 27.77 4.23 39.62
N LYS A 182 27.33 3.77 38.45
CA LYS A 182 28.11 3.71 37.21
C LYS A 182 28.00 4.93 36.30
N ILE A 183 27.20 5.96 36.62
CA ILE A 183 27.00 7.12 35.73
C ILE A 183 28.31 7.85 35.38
N PHE A 184 29.27 7.96 36.30
CA PHE A 184 30.59 8.57 36.01
C PHE A 184 31.71 7.54 35.71
N ILE A 185 31.36 6.26 35.69
CA ILE A 185 32.29 5.18 35.35
C ILE A 185 32.12 4.83 33.88
N SER A 186 30.93 4.40 33.50
CA SER A 186 30.59 3.93 32.15
C SER A 186 29.42 4.70 31.53
N GLY A 187 28.78 5.61 32.26
CA GLY A 187 27.67 6.40 31.74
C GLY A 187 26.31 5.70 31.85
N ILE A 188 26.24 4.49 32.39
CA ILE A 188 24.96 3.77 32.52
C ILE A 188 24.37 3.90 33.93
N ALA A 189 23.05 3.81 34.00
CA ALA A 189 22.29 3.57 35.23
C ALA A 189 21.62 2.19 35.13
N THR A 190 21.69 1.37 36.18
CA THR A 190 21.22 -0.02 36.14
C THR A 190 19.93 -0.19 36.94
N ASN A 191 18.95 -0.90 36.38
CA ASN A 191 17.70 -1.21 37.08
C ASN A 191 17.74 -2.63 37.67
N SER A 192 18.77 -2.89 38.48
CA SER A 192 19.15 -4.23 38.95
C SER A 192 18.01 -4.95 39.69
N LYS A 193 17.21 -4.22 40.47
CA LYS A 193 16.05 -4.80 41.18
C LYS A 193 14.99 -5.35 40.23
N THR A 194 14.58 -4.54 39.24
CA THR A 194 13.57 -4.94 38.26
C THR A 194 14.11 -6.06 37.37
N ASP A 195 15.35 -5.96 36.92
CA ASP A 195 15.95 -6.99 36.08
C ASP A 195 16.06 -8.34 36.80
N HIS A 196 16.47 -8.32 38.08
CA HIS A 196 16.51 -9.50 38.93
C HIS A 196 15.12 -10.10 39.18
N PHE A 197 14.11 -9.26 39.41
CA PHE A 197 12.72 -9.70 39.55
C PHE A 197 12.23 -10.41 38.29
N ILE A 198 12.46 -9.85 37.10
CA ILE A 198 12.07 -10.46 35.83
C ILE A 198 12.82 -11.79 35.62
N ALA A 199 14.10 -11.85 35.99
CA ALA A 199 14.88 -13.09 35.89
C ALA A 199 14.33 -14.21 36.80
N GLN A 200 13.81 -13.87 37.98
CA GLN A 200 13.20 -14.83 38.92
C GLN A 200 11.75 -15.19 38.57
N HIS A 201 11.01 -14.26 37.97
CA HIS A 201 9.57 -14.40 37.69
C HIS A 201 9.22 -14.14 36.21
N PRO A 202 9.89 -14.79 35.23
CA PRO A 202 9.73 -14.46 33.82
C PRO A 202 8.31 -14.68 33.30
N LYS A 203 7.63 -15.76 33.74
CA LYS A 203 6.24 -16.04 33.33
C LYS A 203 5.26 -14.97 33.79
N GLN A 204 5.42 -14.49 35.03
CA GLN A 204 4.58 -13.43 35.59
C GLN A 204 4.77 -12.12 34.82
N HIS A 205 6.01 -11.80 34.45
CA HIS A 205 6.33 -10.61 33.66
C HIS A 205 5.74 -10.68 32.25
N ILE A 206 6.02 -11.76 31.52
CA ILE A 206 5.57 -11.97 30.13
C ILE A 206 4.05 -11.87 29.99
N GLN A 207 3.30 -12.39 30.97
CA GLN A 207 1.83 -12.43 30.95
C GLN A 207 1.16 -11.15 31.47
N SER A 208 1.93 -10.17 31.95
CA SER A 208 1.38 -8.95 32.52
C SER A 208 0.80 -8.02 31.46
N LYS A 209 -0.54 -8.03 31.34
CA LYS A 209 -1.30 -7.08 30.51
C LYS A 209 -1.24 -5.64 31.02
N GLU A 210 -0.85 -5.43 32.27
CA GLU A 210 -0.65 -4.08 32.83
C GLU A 210 0.62 -3.44 32.26
N ILE A 211 1.69 -4.24 32.12
CA ILE A 211 2.99 -3.79 31.62
C ILE A 211 2.99 -3.70 30.09
N PHE A 212 2.48 -4.74 29.42
CA PHE A 212 2.53 -4.84 27.96
C PHE A 212 1.20 -4.41 27.34
N GLN A 213 1.04 -3.10 27.17
CA GLN A 213 -0.07 -2.49 26.45
C GLN A 213 0.40 -1.76 25.19
N PRO A 214 -0.43 -1.70 24.13
CA PRO A 214 -0.18 -0.83 22.99
C PRO A 214 0.09 0.62 23.41
N ASN A 215 1.23 1.16 23.00
CA ASN A 215 1.56 2.54 23.32
C ASN A 215 1.01 3.47 22.22
N SER A 216 -0.15 4.09 22.47
CA SER A 216 -0.82 5.00 21.52
C SER A 216 -0.36 6.46 21.62
N LYS A 217 0.69 6.76 22.39
CA LYS A 217 1.03 8.14 22.80
C LYS A 217 1.83 8.96 21.79
N TYR A 218 2.25 8.38 20.68
CA TYR A 218 3.12 9.08 19.73
C TYR A 218 2.31 9.61 18.54
N THR A 219 1.77 10.81 18.69
CA THR A 219 1.15 11.56 17.59
C THR A 219 2.26 12.10 16.69
N ILE A 220 2.55 11.36 15.62
CA ILE A 220 3.64 11.64 14.66
C ILE A 220 3.37 12.97 13.93
N ASN A 221 4.20 13.98 14.19
CA ASN A 221 4.18 15.25 13.48
C ASN A 221 5.50 15.36 12.68
N PRO A 222 5.47 15.10 11.36
CA PRO A 222 6.68 14.76 10.62
C PRO A 222 7.51 16.00 10.26
N GLU A 223 8.61 16.19 10.97
CA GLU A 223 9.77 16.99 10.51
C GLU A 223 10.94 16.03 10.24
N ILE A 224 10.67 14.94 9.51
CA ILE A 224 11.66 13.89 9.22
C ILE A 224 12.90 14.50 8.56
N ASP A 225 12.70 15.44 7.64
CA ASP A 225 13.80 16.09 6.94
C ASP A 225 14.69 16.90 7.90
N GLU A 226 14.15 17.52 8.96
CA GLU A 226 14.93 18.23 9.97
C GLU A 226 15.77 17.27 10.81
N ALA A 227 15.19 16.15 11.25
CA ALA A 227 15.93 15.11 11.97
C ALA A 227 17.07 14.55 11.11
N ILE A 228 16.81 14.31 9.81
CA ILE A 228 17.82 13.85 8.84
C ILE A 228 18.90 14.91 8.62
N ASP A 229 18.54 16.20 8.55
CA ASP A 229 19.51 17.29 8.44
C ASP A 229 20.44 17.39 9.66
N GLU A 230 19.93 17.16 10.88
CA GLU A 230 20.76 17.09 12.08
C GLU A 230 21.69 15.86 12.08
N ILE A 231 21.22 14.71 11.59
CA ILE A 231 22.07 13.52 11.41
C ILE A 231 23.16 13.80 10.35
N LYS A 232 22.83 14.52 9.28
CA LYS A 232 23.79 14.94 8.26
C LYS A 232 24.87 15.85 8.84
N LYS A 233 24.53 16.73 9.79
CA LYS A 233 25.53 17.52 10.53
C LYS A 233 26.45 16.63 11.38
N LEU A 234 25.93 15.58 12.03
CA LEU A 234 26.77 14.61 12.76
C LEU A 234 27.76 13.91 11.82
N VAL A 235 27.31 13.44 10.66
CA VAL A 235 28.17 12.81 9.65
C VAL A 235 29.26 13.77 9.17
N TYR A 236 28.91 15.02 8.89
CA TYR A 236 29.87 16.06 8.49
C TYR A 236 30.88 16.36 9.60
N LEU A 237 30.40 16.60 10.83
CA LEU A 237 31.23 16.87 12.00
C LEU A 237 32.23 15.73 12.26
N ALA A 238 31.76 14.48 12.13
CA ALA A 238 32.60 13.31 12.27
C ALA A 238 33.71 13.27 11.20
N ARG A 239 33.35 13.49 9.93
CA ARG A 239 34.30 13.53 8.81
C ARG A 239 35.38 14.60 9.00
N GLU A 240 34.99 15.84 9.31
CA GLU A 240 35.91 16.97 9.48
C GLU A 240 36.91 16.75 10.63
N ASN A 241 36.52 15.97 11.64
CA ASN A 241 37.34 15.69 12.81
C ASN A 241 38.01 14.30 12.79
N ASN A 242 37.94 13.57 11.68
CA ASN A 242 38.45 12.20 11.55
C ASN A 242 37.91 11.24 12.62
N ILE A 243 36.62 11.36 12.93
CA ILE A 243 35.89 10.51 13.86
C ILE A 243 35.22 9.39 13.08
N HIS A 244 35.42 8.14 13.49
CA HIS A 244 34.64 7.01 13.02
C HIS A 244 33.22 7.09 13.60
N ILE A 245 32.19 7.09 12.76
CA ILE A 245 30.79 7.20 13.20
C ILE A 245 29.99 6.00 12.71
N GLU A 246 29.26 5.37 13.62
CA GLU A 246 28.35 4.26 13.34
C GLU A 246 26.94 4.59 13.85
N PHE A 247 25.94 4.28 13.04
CA PHE A 247 24.54 4.43 13.39
C PHE A 247 23.88 3.07 13.58
N PHE A 248 22.93 3.00 14.49
CA PHE A 248 22.05 1.83 14.61
C PHE A 248 20.64 2.26 15.01
N ILE A 249 19.65 1.48 14.58
CA ILE A 249 18.25 1.63 14.99
C ILE A 249 18.01 0.73 16.20
N HIS A 250 17.37 1.24 17.25
CA HIS A 250 17.13 0.47 18.47
C HIS A 250 16.22 -0.74 18.27
N PRO A 251 16.46 -1.83 19.04
CA PRO A 251 15.47 -2.87 19.26
C PRO A 251 14.14 -2.26 19.71
N THR A 252 13.10 -2.45 18.91
CA THR A 252 11.76 -1.90 19.16
C THR A 252 10.81 -3.04 19.43
N HIS A 253 10.16 -3.05 20.59
CA HIS A 253 9.19 -4.07 20.93
C HIS A 253 8.07 -4.14 19.88
N HIS A 254 7.63 -5.35 19.53
CA HIS A 254 6.64 -5.54 18.46
C HIS A 254 5.35 -4.72 18.67
N LEU A 255 4.85 -4.60 19.92
CA LEU A 255 3.67 -3.77 20.21
C LEU A 255 3.88 -2.29 19.88
N THR A 256 5.09 -1.76 20.06
CA THR A 256 5.39 -0.36 19.73
C THR A 256 5.59 -0.23 18.22
N TYR A 257 6.33 -1.15 17.62
CA TYR A 257 6.64 -1.18 16.19
C TYR A 257 5.36 -1.23 15.32
N LEU A 258 4.41 -2.10 15.67
CA LEU A 258 3.15 -2.27 14.94
C LEU A 258 2.18 -1.07 15.07
N HIS A 259 2.43 -0.15 16.00
CA HIS A 259 1.63 1.08 16.15
C HIS A 259 2.26 2.31 15.48
N LEU A 260 3.43 2.15 14.85
CA LEU A 260 4.06 3.24 14.10
C LEU A 260 3.29 3.54 12.82
N ASN A 261 3.38 4.78 12.33
CA ASN A 261 3.08 5.06 10.93
C ASN A 261 4.20 4.47 10.09
N ILE A 262 3.99 3.24 9.61
CA ILE A 262 5.04 2.44 9.01
C ILE A 262 5.59 3.07 7.72
N ASP A 263 4.75 3.75 6.93
CA ASP A 263 5.19 4.39 5.69
C ASP A 263 6.11 5.59 5.97
N LYS A 264 5.79 6.40 6.98
CA LYS A 264 6.67 7.51 7.43
C LYS A 264 7.96 6.98 8.04
N TYR A 265 7.89 5.90 8.81
CA TYR A 265 9.06 5.27 9.39
C TYR A 265 10.00 4.75 8.29
N PHE A 266 9.48 4.02 7.30
CA PHE A 266 10.27 3.56 6.16
C PHE A 266 10.81 4.70 5.29
N TYR A 267 10.06 5.79 5.12
CA TYR A 267 10.59 7.00 4.48
C TYR A 267 11.82 7.56 5.23
N ALA A 268 11.77 7.62 6.56
CA ALA A 268 12.92 8.06 7.36
C ALA A 268 14.11 7.09 7.24
N LEU A 269 13.86 5.78 7.25
CA LEU A 269 14.91 4.76 7.05
C LEU A 269 15.58 4.86 5.66
N ARG A 270 14.82 5.18 4.61
CA ARG A 270 15.37 5.49 3.27
C ARG A 270 16.29 6.69 3.29
N LYS A 271 15.83 7.79 3.88
CA LYS A 271 16.63 9.02 4.02
C LYS A 271 17.91 8.79 4.81
N LEU A 272 17.86 7.96 5.84
CA LEU A 272 19.04 7.58 6.60
C LEU A 272 20.02 6.76 5.75
N ALA A 273 19.53 5.76 5.00
CA ALA A 273 20.35 4.89 4.14
C ALA A 273 21.00 5.65 2.96
N GLU A 274 20.34 6.71 2.46
CA GLU A 274 20.93 7.62 1.46
C GLU A 274 22.14 8.38 2.02
N LEU A 275 22.18 8.62 3.33
CA LEU A 275 23.19 9.43 4.00
C LEU A 275 24.35 8.60 4.57
N THR A 276 24.05 7.47 5.18
CA THR A 276 25.00 6.62 5.91
C THR A 276 24.49 5.19 6.05
N ASP A 277 25.43 4.26 6.17
CA ASP A 277 25.13 2.88 6.56
C ASP A 277 24.73 2.85 8.04
N TYR A 278 23.89 1.89 8.42
CA TYR A 278 23.46 1.67 9.80
C TYR A 278 23.08 0.21 10.06
N CYS A 279 23.11 -0.20 11.33
CA CYS A 279 22.58 -1.50 11.75
C CYS A 279 21.14 -1.38 12.25
N ASP A 280 20.19 -2.09 11.65
CA ASP A 280 18.79 -2.09 12.02
C ASP A 280 18.46 -3.27 12.95
N PHE A 281 18.14 -2.99 14.21
CA PHE A 281 17.64 -3.97 15.19
C PHE A 281 16.12 -3.90 15.39
N SER A 282 15.42 -3.03 14.65
CA SER A 282 13.97 -2.89 14.74
C SER A 282 13.22 -4.03 14.01
N GLY A 283 11.90 -3.91 13.93
CA GLY A 283 11.06 -4.88 13.24
C GLY A 283 10.58 -6.04 14.11
N LEU A 284 9.91 -6.98 13.43
CA LEU A 284 9.45 -8.22 14.05
C LEU A 284 10.56 -9.25 13.97
N ASN A 285 11.20 -9.54 15.09
CA ASN A 285 12.24 -10.55 15.20
C ASN A 285 12.13 -11.27 16.55
N SER A 286 12.81 -12.40 16.67
CA SER A 286 12.80 -13.28 17.84
C SER A 286 13.08 -12.55 19.17
N VAL A 287 13.89 -11.49 19.14
CA VAL A 287 14.19 -10.67 20.31
C VAL A 287 13.05 -9.69 20.62
N ALA A 288 12.54 -8.99 19.60
CA ALA A 288 11.50 -7.95 19.69
C ALA A 288 10.10 -8.49 20.02
N THR A 289 9.83 -9.75 19.74
CA THR A 289 8.56 -10.42 20.01
C THR A 289 8.49 -11.13 21.36
N ASP A 290 9.62 -11.29 22.05
CA ASP A 290 9.66 -11.93 23.38
C ASP A 290 9.65 -10.88 24.51
N ASN A 291 8.52 -10.79 25.21
CA ASN A 291 8.32 -9.87 26.35
C ASN A 291 9.39 -10.03 27.44
N VAL A 292 10.06 -11.18 27.58
CA VAL A 292 11.12 -11.37 28.59
C VAL A 292 12.32 -10.46 28.36
N ASN A 293 12.50 -9.98 27.13
CA ASN A 293 13.60 -9.14 26.69
C ASN A 293 13.38 -7.66 26.98
N PHE A 294 12.19 -7.27 27.43
CA PHE A 294 11.78 -5.88 27.64
C PHE A 294 11.33 -5.65 29.09
N LEU A 295 11.62 -4.46 29.63
CA LEU A 295 11.06 -4.00 30.90
C LEU A 295 9.60 -3.60 30.73
N GLU A 296 9.31 -2.93 29.63
CA GLU A 296 8.00 -2.55 29.11
C GLU A 296 8.17 -2.26 27.59
N PRO A 297 7.10 -1.99 26.83
CA PRO A 297 7.19 -1.87 25.36
C PRO A 297 8.15 -0.81 24.80
N ASN A 298 8.71 0.10 25.61
CA ASN A 298 9.67 1.11 25.17
C ASN A 298 11.12 0.83 25.57
N HIS A 299 11.44 -0.06 26.51
CA HIS A 299 12.77 -0.24 27.06
C HIS A 299 13.16 -1.71 27.07
N TYR A 300 14.10 -2.07 26.20
CA TYR A 300 14.73 -3.38 26.25
C TYR A 300 15.63 -3.53 27.47
N ARG A 301 15.84 -4.76 27.92
CA ARG A 301 16.70 -5.09 29.06
C ARG A 301 18.17 -5.10 28.66
N GLN A 302 19.07 -4.99 29.64
CA GLN A 302 20.52 -4.98 29.41
C GLN A 302 21.01 -6.21 28.62
N ARG A 303 20.39 -7.38 28.80
CA ARG A 303 20.71 -8.58 28.00
C ARG A 303 20.52 -8.40 26.49
N VAL A 304 19.60 -7.52 26.05
CA VAL A 304 19.41 -7.19 24.64
C VAL A 304 20.46 -6.18 24.19
N GLY A 305 20.80 -5.21 25.04
CA GLY A 305 21.93 -4.31 24.78
C GLY A 305 23.24 -5.08 24.59
N ASP A 306 23.43 -6.17 25.33
CA ASP A 306 24.58 -7.06 25.14
C ASP A 306 24.59 -7.73 23.76
N LEU A 307 23.42 -8.14 23.23
CA LEU A 307 23.30 -8.68 21.87
C LEU A 307 23.59 -7.61 20.80
N VAL A 308 23.13 -6.37 21.02
CA VAL A 308 23.43 -5.24 20.12
C VAL A 308 24.94 -4.97 20.08
N ILE A 309 25.61 -4.91 21.24
CA ILE A 309 27.08 -4.76 21.30
C ILE A 309 27.75 -5.94 20.60
N ALA A 310 27.33 -7.16 20.88
CA ALA A 310 27.93 -8.33 20.25
C ALA A 310 27.81 -8.30 18.72
N LYS A 311 26.67 -7.83 18.19
CA LYS A 311 26.45 -7.69 16.75
C LYS A 311 27.28 -6.57 16.13
N LEU A 312 27.38 -5.41 16.78
CA LEU A 312 28.11 -4.25 16.24
C LEU A 312 29.64 -4.42 16.31
N PHE A 313 30.14 -5.25 17.23
CA PHE A 313 31.57 -5.47 17.44
C PHE A 313 32.02 -6.90 17.12
N ASP A 314 31.22 -7.66 16.36
CA ASP A 314 31.51 -9.04 15.92
C ASP A 314 32.01 -9.97 17.04
N GLN A 315 31.37 -9.92 18.21
CA GLN A 315 31.76 -10.74 19.37
C GLN A 315 31.26 -12.18 19.21
N VAL A 316 32.13 -13.05 18.68
CA VAL A 316 31.83 -14.45 18.33
C VAL A 316 31.37 -15.35 19.49
N ASP A 317 31.66 -14.98 20.74
CA ASP A 317 31.33 -15.79 21.93
C ASP A 317 29.89 -15.58 22.42
N VAL A 318 29.15 -14.62 21.85
CA VAL A 318 27.76 -14.34 22.23
C VAL A 318 26.84 -14.91 21.13
N PRO A 319 25.95 -15.86 21.44
CA PRO A 319 25.01 -16.37 20.45
C PRO A 319 23.95 -15.31 20.14
N ILE A 320 24.00 -14.76 18.92
CA ILE A 320 23.05 -13.76 18.41
C ILE A 320 22.05 -14.49 17.51
N PRO A 321 20.74 -14.28 17.68
CA PRO A 321 19.75 -14.82 16.74
C PRO A 321 19.99 -14.33 15.30
N ASP A 322 19.85 -15.21 14.32
CA ASP A 322 20.11 -14.91 12.89
C ASP A 322 19.21 -13.78 12.35
N ASP A 323 18.03 -13.61 12.94
CA ASP A 323 17.05 -12.57 12.58
C ASP A 323 17.25 -11.24 13.32
N PHE A 324 18.29 -11.09 14.14
CA PHE A 324 18.52 -9.93 15.00
C PHE A 324 19.74 -9.09 14.56
N GLY A 325 19.45 -7.85 14.14
CA GLY A 325 20.44 -6.87 13.69
C GLY A 325 20.88 -7.10 12.24
N ARG A 326 20.61 -6.13 11.37
CA ARG A 326 20.93 -6.20 9.93
C ARG A 326 21.63 -4.94 9.46
N MET A 327 22.70 -5.08 8.68
CA MET A 327 23.36 -3.93 8.08
C MET A 327 22.53 -3.40 6.91
N VAL A 328 22.22 -2.11 6.95
CA VAL A 328 21.42 -1.41 5.96
C VAL A 328 22.23 -0.27 5.36
N ASN A 329 22.18 -0.16 4.05
CA ASN A 329 22.84 0.86 3.25
C ASN A 329 21.95 1.25 2.06
N LYS A 330 22.41 2.21 1.26
CA LYS A 330 21.68 2.69 0.08
C LYS A 330 21.27 1.60 -0.91
N ASN A 331 22.02 0.49 -0.99
CA ASN A 331 21.81 -0.55 -1.99
C ASN A 331 20.80 -1.61 -1.54
N ASN A 332 20.63 -1.84 -0.24
CA ASN A 332 19.75 -2.90 0.29
C ASN A 332 18.53 -2.37 1.08
N ILE A 333 18.38 -1.06 1.23
CA ILE A 333 17.27 -0.46 2.00
C ILE A 333 15.89 -0.90 1.51
N GLU A 334 15.66 -0.98 0.19
CA GLU A 334 14.37 -1.43 -0.33
C GLU A 334 14.11 -2.92 -0.02
N ILE A 335 15.15 -3.75 -0.02
CA ILE A 335 15.07 -5.16 0.39
C ILE A 335 14.70 -5.25 1.88
N GLN A 336 15.33 -4.44 2.73
CA GLN A 336 15.03 -4.39 4.15
C GLN A 336 13.58 -3.96 4.40
N ILE A 337 13.07 -2.97 3.67
CA ILE A 337 11.68 -2.50 3.77
C ILE A 337 10.69 -3.58 3.31
N LEU A 338 10.99 -4.28 2.21
CA LEU A 338 10.20 -5.43 1.74
C LEU A 338 10.11 -6.51 2.83
N PHE A 339 11.24 -6.85 3.44
CA PHE A 339 11.31 -7.82 4.53
C PHE A 339 10.45 -7.40 5.72
N HIS A 340 10.55 -6.15 6.19
CA HIS A 340 9.70 -5.64 7.27
C HIS A 340 8.20 -5.71 6.93
N ARG A 341 7.80 -5.31 5.71
CA ARG A 341 6.38 -5.37 5.28
C ARG A 341 5.82 -6.78 5.27
N SER A 342 6.64 -7.74 4.85
CA SER A 342 6.32 -9.17 4.89
C SER A 342 5.99 -9.63 6.30
N LEU A 343 6.88 -9.36 7.25
CA LEU A 343 6.67 -9.84 8.62
C LEU A 343 5.44 -9.20 9.26
N ILE A 344 5.18 -7.91 8.97
CA ILE A 344 3.98 -7.21 9.45
C ILE A 344 2.73 -7.89 8.89
N HIS A 345 2.72 -8.23 7.60
CA HIS A 345 1.60 -8.93 6.97
C HIS A 345 1.35 -10.30 7.62
N ASP A 346 2.39 -11.12 7.73
CA ASP A 346 2.32 -12.46 8.34
C ASP A 346 1.84 -12.38 9.79
N TYR A 347 2.27 -11.37 10.54
CA TYR A 347 1.82 -11.14 11.91
C TYR A 347 0.30 -10.90 11.97
N TYR A 348 -0.27 -10.07 11.09
CA TYR A 348 -1.71 -9.78 11.10
C TYR A 348 -2.56 -10.95 10.58
N GLU A 349 -2.09 -11.68 9.56
CA GLU A 349 -2.78 -12.88 9.08
C GLU A 349 -2.85 -13.98 10.15
N ASN A 350 -1.74 -14.22 10.86
CA ASN A 350 -1.67 -15.26 11.89
C ASN A 350 -2.37 -14.87 13.21
N THR A 351 -2.62 -13.59 13.47
CA THR A 351 -3.20 -13.11 14.74
C THR A 351 -4.70 -12.77 14.66
N SER A 352 -5.39 -13.09 13.57
CA SER A 352 -6.84 -12.86 13.40
C SER A 352 -7.29 -11.40 13.59
N MET A 353 -6.41 -10.44 13.28
CA MET A 353 -6.78 -9.04 13.12
C MET A 353 -6.82 -8.71 11.63
N ASN A 354 -8.03 -8.72 11.07
CA ASN A 354 -8.30 -8.30 9.71
C ASN A 354 -8.21 -6.77 9.64
N THR A 355 -6.99 -6.22 9.56
CA THR A 355 -6.77 -4.81 9.21
C THR A 355 -6.47 -4.73 7.72
N GLY A 356 -7.45 -4.21 6.97
CA GLY A 356 -7.35 -4.07 5.53
C GLY A 356 -6.17 -3.21 5.07
N TYR A 357 -5.67 -3.59 3.89
CA TYR A 357 -4.73 -2.90 2.98
C TYR A 357 -3.23 -3.21 3.13
N GLN A 358 -2.64 -3.75 2.04
CA GLN A 358 -1.25 -3.52 1.63
C GLN A 358 -1.21 -3.31 0.11
N ALA A 359 -0.55 -2.23 -0.31
CA ALA A 359 -0.35 -1.85 -1.71
C ALA A 359 0.77 -2.70 -2.36
N PRO A 360 0.72 -2.92 -3.69
CA PRO A 360 1.78 -3.60 -4.43
C PRO A 360 3.09 -2.80 -4.41
N ILE A 361 4.22 -3.51 -4.42
CA ILE A 361 5.58 -2.95 -4.37
C ILE A 361 6.29 -3.25 -5.69
N THR A 362 6.98 -2.25 -6.26
CA THR A 362 7.69 -2.35 -7.54
C THR A 362 9.20 -2.48 -7.35
N LEU A 363 9.82 -3.31 -8.18
CA LEU A 363 11.26 -3.69 -8.16
C LEU A 363 12.21 -2.67 -8.80
N SER A 364 11.71 -1.53 -9.28
CA SER A 364 12.42 -0.60 -10.17
C SER A 364 13.64 0.11 -9.57
N GLN A 365 14.13 -0.31 -8.40
CA GLN A 365 15.22 0.31 -7.64
C GLN A 365 16.28 -0.67 -7.11
N LEU A 366 16.25 -1.96 -7.43
CA LEU A 366 17.20 -2.96 -6.89
C LEU A 366 18.39 -3.27 -7.83
N ILE A 367 19.48 -3.85 -7.28
CA ILE A 367 20.68 -4.32 -8.00
C ILE A 367 20.66 -5.86 -8.10
N GLU A 368 20.63 -6.39 -9.31
CA GLU A 368 20.66 -7.83 -9.63
C GLU A 368 22.11 -8.38 -9.60
N TYR A 369 22.34 -9.53 -8.93
CA TYR A 369 23.64 -10.23 -8.94
C TYR A 369 23.65 -11.39 -9.97
N GLN A 370 24.80 -11.62 -10.62
CA GLN A 370 24.94 -12.55 -11.77
C GLN A 370 25.26 -14.02 -11.43
N ASP A 371 25.49 -14.39 -10.16
CA ASP A 371 25.94 -15.74 -9.82
C ASP A 371 24.80 -16.76 -9.65
N SER A 372 25.08 -18.02 -10.03
CA SER A 372 24.07 -19.05 -10.30
C SER A 372 23.53 -19.76 -9.04
N VAL A 373 22.24 -19.60 -8.75
CA VAL A 373 21.48 -20.43 -7.79
C VAL A 373 20.77 -21.57 -8.53
N ALA A 374 20.80 -22.81 -8.01
CA ALA A 374 20.03 -23.92 -8.59
C ALA A 374 18.66 -24.00 -7.91
N PHE A 375 17.61 -24.04 -8.73
CA PHE A 375 16.24 -24.04 -8.24
C PHE A 375 15.42 -25.21 -8.81
N THR A 376 14.51 -25.73 -7.98
CA THR A 376 13.46 -26.63 -8.43
C THR A 376 12.09 -26.11 -8.01
N VAL A 377 11.21 -25.89 -8.99
CA VAL A 377 9.76 -25.88 -8.72
C VAL A 377 9.35 -27.34 -8.72
N ASP A 378 8.89 -27.87 -7.60
CA ASP A 378 8.52 -29.28 -7.54
C ASP A 378 7.07 -29.47 -7.97
N LYS A 379 6.19 -28.58 -7.53
CA LYS A 379 4.77 -28.60 -7.89
C LYS A 379 4.18 -27.21 -8.12
N ILE A 380 3.32 -27.09 -9.12
CA ILE A 380 2.45 -25.92 -9.30
C ILE A 380 0.99 -26.39 -9.32
N ASN A 381 0.16 -25.85 -8.42
CA ASN A 381 -1.23 -26.26 -8.23
C ASN A 381 -1.37 -27.81 -8.21
N GLU A 382 -0.47 -28.46 -7.48
CA GLU A 382 -0.36 -29.92 -7.32
C GLU A 382 0.18 -30.74 -8.52
N MET A 383 0.54 -30.11 -9.65
CA MET A 383 1.15 -30.75 -10.84
C MET A 383 2.69 -30.76 -10.80
N ASN A 384 3.36 -31.78 -11.33
CA ASN A 384 4.83 -31.92 -11.31
C ASN A 384 5.57 -31.03 -12.35
N ARG A 385 6.79 -30.56 -12.03
CA ARG A 385 7.65 -29.71 -12.88
C ARG A 385 7.82 -30.16 -14.34
N ARG A 386 7.90 -31.46 -14.59
CA ARG A 386 8.22 -32.02 -15.93
C ARG A 386 7.11 -31.81 -16.96
N ASP A 387 5.93 -31.34 -16.51
CA ASP A 387 4.77 -31.05 -17.34
C ASP A 387 4.65 -29.54 -17.65
N VAL A 388 5.57 -28.70 -17.16
CA VAL A 388 5.53 -27.22 -17.21
C VAL A 388 6.46 -26.67 -18.30
N THR A 389 6.09 -26.86 -19.58
CA THR A 389 6.73 -26.16 -20.72
C THR A 389 5.71 -25.38 -21.57
N MET A 390 4.53 -25.10 -21.02
CA MET A 390 3.43 -24.37 -21.67
C MET A 390 2.73 -23.44 -20.66
N PRO A 391 2.01 -22.39 -21.10
CA PRO A 391 1.20 -21.56 -20.22
C PRO A 391 0.27 -22.45 -19.37
N MET A 392 0.29 -22.24 -18.06
CA MET A 392 -0.40 -23.09 -17.10
C MET A 392 -1.91 -23.13 -17.31
N HIS A 393 -2.51 -24.32 -17.20
CA HIS A 393 -3.95 -24.55 -17.26
C HIS A 393 -4.50 -24.92 -15.87
N VAL A 394 -4.78 -23.94 -15.01
CA VAL A 394 -5.46 -24.19 -13.75
C VAL A 394 -6.37 -23.03 -13.36
N ALA A 395 -7.68 -23.24 -13.48
CA ALA A 395 -8.67 -22.24 -13.14
C ALA A 395 -8.97 -22.20 -11.63
N THR A 396 -7.99 -21.75 -10.87
CA THR A 396 -8.11 -21.47 -9.45
C THR A 396 -8.01 -19.96 -9.22
N PRO A 397 -8.80 -19.37 -8.29
CA PRO A 397 -8.65 -17.96 -7.89
C PRO A 397 -7.39 -17.70 -7.04
N TRP A 398 -6.52 -18.72 -6.98
CA TRP A 398 -5.28 -18.75 -6.23
C TRP A 398 -4.24 -19.46 -7.09
N LEU A 399 -3.06 -18.88 -7.22
CA LEU A 399 -1.88 -19.56 -7.71
C LEU A 399 -1.17 -20.19 -6.51
N LYS A 400 -1.19 -21.52 -6.41
CA LYS A 400 -0.45 -22.27 -5.39
C LYS A 400 0.85 -22.81 -5.96
N LEU A 401 1.97 -22.41 -5.37
CA LEU A 401 3.31 -22.81 -5.79
C LEU A 401 3.97 -23.59 -4.67
N LYS A 402 4.75 -24.62 -5.00
CA LYS A 402 5.62 -25.35 -4.07
C LYS A 402 6.95 -25.71 -4.70
N GLY A 403 8.05 -25.53 -3.98
CA GLY A 403 9.38 -25.88 -4.50
C GLY A 403 10.48 -25.89 -3.46
N ARG A 404 11.72 -25.98 -3.97
CA ARG A 404 12.96 -25.92 -3.20
C ARG A 404 13.91 -24.92 -3.85
N ALA A 405 14.68 -24.21 -3.03
CA ALA A 405 15.78 -23.37 -3.49
C ALA A 405 17.02 -23.65 -2.65
N ILE A 406 18.14 -23.90 -3.32
CA ILE A 406 19.42 -24.22 -2.70
C ILE A 406 20.44 -23.22 -3.24
N ASN A 407 21.14 -22.54 -2.34
CA ASN A 407 22.27 -21.71 -2.71
C ASN A 407 23.44 -22.61 -3.15
N ASN A 408 23.81 -22.56 -4.43
CA ASN A 408 24.85 -23.41 -5.00
C ASN A 408 26.25 -23.15 -4.42
N ASN A 409 26.48 -21.98 -3.83
CA ASN A 409 27.77 -21.63 -3.28
C ASN A 409 27.96 -22.16 -1.85
N THR A 410 26.86 -22.36 -1.12
CA THR A 410 26.87 -22.75 0.29
C THR A 410 26.25 -24.12 0.56
N ASP A 411 25.57 -24.73 -0.43
CA ASP A 411 24.75 -25.93 -0.28
C ASP A 411 23.67 -25.81 0.83
N THR A 412 23.29 -24.58 1.19
CA THR A 412 22.26 -24.28 2.19
C THR A 412 20.92 -23.89 1.53
N LEU A 413 19.81 -24.16 2.23
CA LEU A 413 18.49 -23.68 1.84
C LEU A 413 18.41 -22.17 2.03
N THR A 414 17.89 -21.45 1.03
CA THR A 414 17.69 -19.99 1.13
C THR A 414 16.33 -19.68 1.79
N PRO A 415 16.30 -18.95 2.92
CA PRO A 415 15.10 -18.74 3.72
C PRO A 415 14.24 -17.54 3.30
N HIS A 416 14.53 -16.84 2.18
CA HIS A 416 13.73 -15.69 1.75
C HIS A 416 13.50 -15.64 0.22
N ILE A 417 12.48 -16.35 -0.25
CA ILE A 417 12.07 -16.45 -1.64
C ILE A 417 10.79 -15.63 -1.80
N LEU A 418 10.78 -14.80 -2.83
CA LEU A 418 9.61 -14.07 -3.29
C LEU A 418 9.25 -14.58 -4.68
N VAL A 419 7.97 -14.62 -4.98
CA VAL A 419 7.44 -14.89 -6.31
C VAL A 419 7.13 -13.56 -6.96
N GLN A 420 7.85 -13.21 -8.01
CA GLN A 420 7.54 -12.06 -8.83
C GLN A 420 6.57 -12.47 -9.94
N ILE A 421 5.47 -11.74 -10.11
CA ILE A 421 4.55 -11.89 -11.24
C ILE A 421 4.27 -10.51 -11.82
N GLY A 422 4.74 -10.28 -13.06
CA GLY A 422 4.78 -8.94 -13.65
C GLY A 422 5.70 -8.02 -12.83
N GLU A 423 5.20 -6.83 -12.47
CA GLU A 423 5.93 -5.90 -11.59
C GLU A 423 5.74 -6.17 -10.08
N ARG A 424 4.90 -7.16 -9.71
CA ARG A 424 4.50 -7.39 -8.31
C ARG A 424 5.25 -8.55 -7.69
N LEU A 425 5.59 -8.41 -6.40
CA LEU A 425 6.20 -9.45 -5.58
C LEU A 425 5.20 -10.04 -4.60
N PHE A 426 5.26 -11.35 -4.42
CA PHE A 426 4.40 -12.13 -3.54
C PHE A 426 5.26 -13.02 -2.62
N LEU A 427 4.80 -13.18 -1.39
CA LEU A 427 5.54 -13.91 -0.36
C LEU A 427 5.36 -15.42 -0.48
N THR A 428 6.42 -16.16 -0.15
CA THR A 428 6.36 -17.61 0.07
C THR A 428 6.39 -17.90 1.57
N ASN A 429 5.54 -18.81 2.03
CA ASN A 429 5.61 -19.44 3.34
C ASN A 429 6.64 -20.57 3.34
N TYR A 430 7.41 -20.68 4.42
CA TYR A 430 8.29 -21.82 4.66
C TYR A 430 7.52 -22.90 5.38
N THR A 431 7.38 -24.07 4.77
CA THR A 431 6.76 -25.20 5.45
C THR A 431 7.83 -26.10 6.05
N MET A 432 7.91 -26.05 7.38
CA MET A 432 8.49 -27.13 8.19
C MET A 432 7.56 -28.34 8.08
N LYS A 433 8.04 -29.45 7.51
CA LYS A 433 7.49 -30.83 7.55
C LYS A 433 5.97 -30.98 7.57
N ASN A 434 5.42 -31.58 6.50
CA ASN A 434 4.20 -32.39 6.64
C ASN A 434 4.56 -33.87 6.77
N GLU A 435 4.19 -34.49 7.90
CA GLU A 435 4.40 -35.91 8.25
C GLU A 435 3.66 -36.92 7.35
N LYS A 436 3.22 -36.55 6.14
CA LYS A 436 2.41 -37.44 5.27
C LYS A 436 2.85 -37.56 3.81
N ASP A 437 3.90 -36.88 3.37
CA ASP A 437 4.48 -37.09 2.04
C ASP A 437 5.75 -37.97 2.13
N GLU A 438 5.56 -39.27 2.36
CA GLU A 438 6.61 -40.30 2.43
C GLU A 438 7.32 -40.61 1.09
N LYS A 439 7.08 -39.83 0.04
CA LYS A 439 7.66 -40.10 -1.28
C LYS A 439 8.24 -38.84 -1.89
N LEU A 440 9.47 -38.52 -1.49
CA LEU A 440 10.55 -37.97 -2.33
C LEU A 440 11.75 -37.56 -1.44
N PRO A 441 12.49 -38.50 -0.83
CA PRO A 441 13.80 -38.18 -0.28
C PRO A 441 14.79 -37.93 -1.43
N ASP A 442 15.49 -36.80 -1.38
CA ASP A 442 16.75 -36.62 -2.12
C ASP A 442 17.86 -37.28 -1.30
N GLU A 443 18.56 -38.26 -1.88
CA GLU A 443 19.50 -39.15 -1.17
C GLU A 443 20.75 -38.43 -0.62
N LYS A 444 20.92 -37.12 -0.89
CA LYS A 444 22.12 -36.37 -0.50
C LYS A 444 22.00 -35.49 0.75
N THR A 445 20.84 -34.95 1.10
CA THR A 445 20.78 -33.87 2.12
C THR A 445 19.89 -34.14 3.32
N ASN A 446 19.05 -35.19 3.31
CA ASN A 446 18.21 -35.60 4.46
C ASN A 446 17.32 -34.48 5.07
N LEU A 447 17.07 -33.38 4.35
CA LEU A 447 16.32 -32.20 4.80
C LEU A 447 14.97 -32.10 4.09
N SER A 448 13.91 -31.90 4.88
CA SER A 448 12.49 -31.86 4.45
C SER A 448 11.93 -30.44 4.54
N LEU A 449 12.57 -29.48 3.88
CA LEU A 449 12.17 -28.07 3.89
C LEU A 449 11.94 -27.60 2.45
N GLY A 450 10.77 -27.02 2.21
CA GLY A 450 10.36 -26.43 0.94
C GLY A 450 9.60 -25.13 1.18
N TRP A 451 9.47 -24.33 0.13
CA TRP A 451 8.68 -23.11 0.13
C TRP A 451 7.32 -23.38 -0.51
N GLU A 452 6.29 -22.69 -0.04
CA GLU A 452 4.98 -22.65 -0.67
C GLU A 452 4.48 -21.21 -0.81
N ALA A 453 3.78 -20.88 -1.88
CA ALA A 453 3.07 -19.59 -1.99
C ALA A 453 1.62 -19.85 -2.38
N THR A 454 0.70 -19.06 -1.81
CA THR A 454 -0.70 -19.04 -2.23
C THR A 454 -1.06 -17.60 -2.58
N ILE A 455 -1.12 -17.31 -3.88
CA ILE A 455 -1.25 -15.94 -4.39
C ILE A 455 -2.66 -15.75 -4.94
N PRO A 456 -3.48 -14.83 -4.42
CA PRO A 456 -4.76 -14.53 -5.04
C PRO A 456 -4.54 -13.93 -6.42
N THR A 457 -5.08 -14.56 -7.45
CA THR A 457 -4.91 -14.13 -8.85
C THR A 457 -5.58 -12.80 -9.15
N SER A 458 -6.49 -12.32 -8.28
CA SER A 458 -7.04 -10.97 -8.31
C SER A 458 -6.02 -9.86 -7.99
N LEU A 459 -4.87 -10.22 -7.41
CA LEU A 459 -3.77 -9.30 -7.16
C LEU A 459 -2.75 -9.25 -8.29
N ILE A 460 -2.98 -9.98 -9.39
CA ILE A 460 -2.11 -10.02 -10.54
C ILE A 460 -2.80 -9.26 -11.69
N GLU A 461 -2.02 -8.53 -12.48
CA GLU A 461 -2.55 -7.80 -13.62
C GLU A 461 -3.03 -8.75 -14.74
N GLU A 462 -4.09 -8.33 -15.41
CA GLU A 462 -4.68 -9.05 -16.54
C GLU A 462 -3.67 -9.19 -17.70
N GLY A 463 -3.80 -10.25 -18.48
CA GLY A 463 -2.93 -10.57 -19.61
C GLY A 463 -1.74 -11.48 -19.25
N ILE A 464 -0.77 -11.56 -20.16
CA ILE A 464 0.40 -12.43 -20.00
C ILE A 464 1.39 -11.79 -19.03
N GLN A 465 1.64 -12.49 -17.93
CA GLN A 465 2.55 -12.11 -16.87
C GLN A 465 3.73 -13.08 -16.82
N GLU A 466 4.94 -12.54 -16.72
CA GLU A 466 6.11 -13.36 -16.46
C GLU A 466 6.19 -13.67 -14.97
N MET A 467 6.42 -14.93 -14.63
CA MET A 467 6.67 -15.36 -13.25
C MET A 467 8.15 -15.66 -13.07
N LYS A 468 8.74 -15.03 -12.05
CA LYS A 468 10.14 -15.21 -11.65
C LYS A 468 10.21 -15.46 -10.14
N PHE A 469 11.32 -15.99 -9.67
CA PHE A 469 11.65 -15.96 -8.25
C PHE A 469 12.69 -14.90 -7.99
N VAL A 470 12.49 -14.18 -6.89
CA VAL A 470 13.46 -13.24 -6.31
C VAL A 470 13.90 -13.86 -5.00
N ILE A 471 15.14 -14.34 -4.95
CA ILE A 471 15.73 -14.95 -3.78
C ILE A 471 16.61 -13.90 -3.12
N LEU A 472 16.25 -13.49 -1.92
CA LEU A 472 17.10 -12.60 -1.15
C LEU A 472 18.33 -13.39 -0.69
N ASN A 473 19.51 -12.79 -0.80
CA ASN A 473 20.71 -13.38 -0.25
C ASN A 473 20.56 -13.55 1.27
N ASP A 474 21.26 -14.52 1.88
CA ASP A 474 21.15 -14.80 3.32
C ASP A 474 21.53 -13.57 4.17
N ASP A 475 22.45 -12.74 3.67
CA ASP A 475 22.85 -11.46 4.27
C ASP A 475 22.01 -10.25 3.81
N HIS A 476 21.03 -10.48 2.92
CA HIS A 476 20.12 -9.49 2.36
C HIS A 476 20.80 -8.32 1.64
N SER A 477 22.07 -8.46 1.25
CA SER A 477 22.84 -7.44 0.52
C SER A 477 22.46 -7.32 -0.96
N GLY A 478 21.64 -8.24 -1.45
CA GLY A 478 21.20 -8.34 -2.83
C GLY A 478 20.14 -9.40 -3.00
N TYR A 479 19.71 -9.58 -4.25
CA TYR A 479 18.78 -10.63 -4.64
C TYR A 479 19.27 -11.34 -5.90
N PHE A 480 18.90 -12.60 -6.01
CA PHE A 480 19.01 -13.38 -7.23
C PHE A 480 17.64 -13.41 -7.89
N GLU A 481 17.58 -12.97 -9.14
CA GLU A 481 16.39 -13.16 -9.96
C GLU A 481 16.57 -14.45 -10.77
N SER A 482 15.56 -15.31 -10.77
CA SER A 482 15.54 -16.37 -11.77
C SER A 482 15.26 -15.76 -13.14
N GLY A 483 15.69 -16.42 -14.22
CA GLY A 483 15.06 -16.20 -15.53
C GLY A 483 13.54 -16.44 -15.45
N ASN A 484 12.79 -16.02 -16.49
CA ASN A 484 11.35 -16.30 -16.55
C ASN A 484 11.12 -17.82 -16.42
N ILE A 485 10.40 -18.21 -15.36
CA ILE A 485 10.15 -19.60 -15.00
C ILE A 485 8.94 -20.12 -15.78
N CYS A 486 7.89 -19.31 -15.86
CA CYS A 486 6.75 -19.55 -16.72
C CYS A 486 5.98 -18.26 -16.96
N SER A 487 5.32 -18.18 -18.12
CA SER A 487 4.34 -17.14 -18.39
C SER A 487 2.94 -17.60 -17.95
N LEU A 488 2.28 -16.78 -17.13
CA LEU A 488 0.90 -16.95 -16.68
C LEU A 488 0.01 -16.03 -17.51
N ASN A 489 -1.08 -16.53 -18.09
CA ASN A 489 -2.07 -15.64 -18.68
C ASN A 489 -3.20 -15.44 -17.66
N ILE A 490 -3.33 -14.23 -17.11
CA ILE A 490 -4.37 -13.90 -16.15
C ILE A 490 -5.56 -13.35 -16.91
N ILE A 491 -6.69 -14.05 -16.83
CA ILE A 491 -7.95 -13.60 -17.42
C ILE A 491 -9.02 -13.56 -16.33
N HIS A 492 -9.53 -12.37 -16.07
CA HIS A 492 -10.55 -12.02 -15.10
C HIS A 492 -10.27 -12.55 -13.69
N GLY A 493 -9.01 -12.45 -13.26
CA GLY A 493 -8.53 -12.93 -11.97
C GLY A 493 -8.41 -14.46 -11.86
N TYR A 494 -8.19 -15.18 -12.97
CA TYR A 494 -7.88 -16.63 -12.99
C TYR A 494 -6.66 -16.90 -13.87
N VAL A 495 -5.86 -17.93 -13.57
CA VAL A 495 -4.83 -18.42 -14.49
C VAL A 495 -5.51 -19.18 -15.62
N SER A 496 -5.50 -18.61 -16.83
CA SER A 496 -6.25 -19.05 -18.00
C SER A 496 -5.33 -19.56 -19.11
N ALA A 497 -5.90 -20.40 -19.98
CA ALA A 497 -5.39 -20.56 -21.33
C ALA A 497 -5.48 -19.21 -22.07
N ASP A 498 -4.47 -18.88 -22.87
CA ASP A 498 -4.59 -17.93 -23.99
C ASP A 498 -5.97 -18.06 -24.67
N GLU A 499 -6.77 -16.99 -24.70
CA GLU A 499 -8.12 -16.99 -25.31
C GLU A 499 -8.09 -17.36 -26.79
N SER A 500 -6.97 -17.10 -27.47
CA SER A 500 -6.76 -17.53 -28.86
C SER A 500 -6.62 -19.05 -29.02
N LYS A 501 -6.51 -19.80 -27.91
CA LYS A 501 -6.39 -21.26 -27.85
C LYS A 501 -7.61 -21.96 -27.25
N LEU A 502 -8.66 -21.23 -26.85
CA LEU A 502 -9.92 -21.87 -26.46
C LEU A 502 -10.56 -22.52 -27.68
N ILE A 503 -10.81 -23.82 -27.59
CA ILE A 503 -11.44 -24.58 -28.68
C ILE A 503 -12.96 -24.47 -28.51
N GLU A 504 -13.66 -24.03 -29.57
CA GLU A 504 -15.11 -24.14 -29.63
C GLU A 504 -15.49 -25.63 -29.58
N ILE A 505 -16.24 -26.02 -28.56
CA ILE A 505 -16.67 -27.40 -28.39
C ILE A 505 -17.91 -27.58 -29.28
N ASP A 506 -17.81 -28.46 -30.28
CA ASP A 506 -18.92 -28.82 -31.19
C ASP A 506 -19.98 -29.69 -30.49
N LYS A 507 -20.60 -29.11 -29.47
CA LYS A 507 -21.75 -29.65 -28.72
C LYS A 507 -22.68 -28.51 -28.35
N GLN A 508 -23.98 -28.82 -28.28
CA GLN A 508 -24.96 -27.82 -27.86
C GLN A 508 -24.77 -27.42 -26.40
N ALA A 509 -24.58 -26.12 -26.20
CA ALA A 509 -24.75 -25.44 -24.92
C ALA A 509 -26.02 -25.89 -24.18
N LYS A 510 -25.92 -26.14 -22.88
CA LYS A 510 -27.06 -26.35 -21.99
C LYS A 510 -27.13 -25.20 -21.00
N PHE A 511 -27.99 -24.23 -21.30
CA PHE A 511 -28.16 -23.03 -20.50
C PHE A 511 -29.54 -22.41 -20.71
N SER A 512 -29.88 -21.46 -19.84
CA SER A 512 -31.00 -20.54 -19.98
C SER A 512 -30.61 -19.16 -19.50
N VAL A 513 -31.21 -18.13 -20.10
CA VAL A 513 -31.39 -16.81 -19.50
C VAL A 513 -32.83 -16.76 -19.06
N ASP A 514 -33.08 -16.71 -17.76
CA ASP A 514 -34.44 -16.76 -17.23
C ASP A 514 -35.03 -15.35 -17.19
N LYS A 515 -34.27 -14.38 -16.65
CA LYS A 515 -34.72 -12.99 -16.50
C LYS A 515 -33.66 -11.98 -16.86
N ILE A 516 -34.11 -10.85 -17.42
CA ILE A 516 -33.34 -9.64 -17.69
C ILE A 516 -34.07 -8.47 -17.02
N ASN A 517 -33.44 -7.82 -16.04
CA ASN A 517 -34.03 -6.75 -15.24
C ASN A 517 -35.43 -7.06 -14.68
N GLY A 518 -35.64 -8.32 -14.27
CA GLY A 518 -36.90 -8.79 -13.69
C GLY A 518 -37.96 -9.22 -14.70
N VAL A 519 -37.77 -8.93 -16.00
CA VAL A 519 -38.63 -9.37 -17.11
C VAL A 519 -38.16 -10.73 -17.60
N ASP A 520 -39.09 -11.60 -18.00
CA ASP A 520 -38.74 -12.87 -18.63
C ASP A 520 -37.92 -12.63 -19.91
N ALA A 521 -36.79 -13.31 -20.06
CA ALA A 521 -35.83 -13.03 -21.15
C ALA A 521 -36.45 -13.19 -22.56
N LYS A 522 -37.48 -14.03 -22.70
CA LYS A 522 -38.24 -14.22 -23.95
C LYS A 522 -39.04 -12.97 -24.36
N ASP A 523 -39.44 -12.14 -23.40
CA ASP A 523 -40.30 -10.97 -23.58
C ASP A 523 -39.49 -9.66 -23.51
N PHE A 524 -38.19 -9.75 -23.19
CA PHE A 524 -37.29 -8.60 -23.16
C PHE A 524 -37.05 -8.07 -24.57
N ARG A 525 -37.51 -6.83 -24.84
CA ARG A 525 -37.35 -6.13 -26.13
C ARG A 525 -36.86 -4.69 -25.97
N LEU A 526 -37.03 -4.09 -24.79
CA LEU A 526 -36.75 -2.69 -24.49
C LEU A 526 -35.99 -2.54 -23.17
N LEU A 527 -35.03 -1.61 -23.14
CA LEU A 527 -34.25 -1.25 -21.97
C LEU A 527 -34.64 0.16 -21.51
N ASN A 528 -35.33 0.24 -20.37
CA ASN A 528 -35.92 1.49 -19.88
C ASN A 528 -35.00 2.23 -18.92
N ASN A 529 -34.15 3.12 -19.43
CA ASN A 529 -33.32 4.08 -18.67
C ASN A 529 -32.71 3.49 -17.36
N VAL A 530 -32.07 2.34 -17.47
CA VAL A 530 -31.42 1.65 -16.36
C VAL A 530 -29.91 1.76 -16.50
N SER A 531 -29.24 2.08 -15.40
CA SER A 531 -27.77 2.13 -15.36
C SER A 531 -27.12 0.74 -15.46
N PHE A 532 -27.90 -0.31 -15.26
CA PHE A 532 -27.41 -1.69 -15.23
C PHE A 532 -28.41 -2.68 -15.86
N ILE A 533 -27.87 -3.67 -16.58
CA ILE A 533 -28.58 -4.87 -17.01
C ILE A 533 -28.23 -6.01 -16.05
N HIS A 534 -29.22 -6.43 -15.27
CA HIS A 534 -29.12 -7.59 -14.39
C HIS A 534 -29.73 -8.81 -15.08
N MET A 535 -28.92 -9.85 -15.28
CA MET A 535 -29.38 -11.10 -15.86
C MET A 535 -29.16 -12.26 -14.93
N TYR A 536 -30.10 -13.20 -14.95
CA TYR A 536 -30.07 -14.42 -14.16
C TYR A 536 -30.52 -15.61 -15.00
N GLY A 537 -29.90 -16.75 -14.79
CA GLY A 537 -30.20 -17.97 -15.53
C GLY A 537 -29.59 -19.21 -14.91
N TRP A 538 -29.42 -20.24 -15.73
CA TRP A 538 -28.67 -21.44 -15.36
C TRP A 538 -27.81 -21.91 -16.53
N ALA A 539 -26.72 -22.61 -16.24
CA ALA A 539 -25.84 -23.20 -17.25
C ALA A 539 -25.09 -24.41 -16.68
N ILE A 540 -24.89 -25.44 -17.50
CA ILE A 540 -24.21 -26.68 -17.13
C ILE A 540 -23.18 -27.05 -18.19
N ASP A 541 -22.22 -27.90 -17.81
CA ASP A 541 -21.27 -28.51 -18.72
C ASP A 541 -21.86 -29.84 -19.22
N PRO A 542 -22.39 -29.89 -20.45
CA PRO A 542 -23.04 -31.09 -20.99
C PRO A 542 -22.08 -32.26 -21.25
N VAL A 543 -20.76 -32.04 -21.26
CA VAL A 543 -19.78 -33.13 -21.45
C VAL A 543 -19.56 -33.88 -20.14
N ASN A 544 -19.46 -33.14 -19.04
CA ASN A 544 -19.11 -33.68 -17.73
C ASN A 544 -20.32 -33.90 -16.81
N ASN A 545 -21.53 -33.51 -17.25
CA ASN A 545 -22.74 -33.48 -16.41
C ASN A 545 -22.48 -32.80 -15.05
N ASP A 546 -21.81 -31.64 -15.11
CA ASP A 546 -21.45 -30.84 -13.93
C ASP A 546 -21.82 -29.36 -14.18
N GLN A 547 -21.65 -28.50 -13.18
CA GLN A 547 -21.78 -27.06 -13.35
C GLN A 547 -20.78 -26.54 -14.38
N SER A 548 -21.24 -25.70 -15.31
CA SER A 548 -20.34 -24.89 -16.12
C SER A 548 -19.65 -23.86 -15.24
N THR A 549 -18.49 -23.34 -15.66
CA THR A 549 -17.76 -22.44 -14.75
C THR A 549 -18.05 -20.97 -14.94
N ARG A 550 -18.37 -20.55 -16.17
CA ARG A 550 -18.80 -19.17 -16.45
C ARG A 550 -19.78 -19.14 -17.61
N VAL A 551 -20.66 -18.14 -17.59
CA VAL A 551 -21.34 -17.63 -18.78
C VAL A 551 -20.71 -16.27 -19.10
N ILE A 552 -20.13 -16.15 -20.28
CA ILE A 552 -19.63 -14.90 -20.83
C ILE A 552 -20.78 -14.30 -21.62
N VAL A 553 -21.14 -13.06 -21.30
CA VAL A 553 -22.18 -12.30 -21.97
C VAL A 553 -21.55 -11.18 -22.77
N GLY A 554 -21.65 -11.22 -24.09
CA GLY A 554 -21.21 -10.13 -24.95
C GLY A 554 -22.31 -9.09 -25.13
N LEU A 555 -21.97 -7.81 -25.00
CA LEU A 555 -22.80 -6.65 -25.32
C LEU A 555 -21.94 -5.61 -26.04
N ASP A 556 -22.31 -5.23 -27.26
CA ASP A 556 -21.63 -4.22 -28.09
C ASP A 556 -20.10 -4.44 -28.23
N GLY A 557 -19.72 -5.70 -28.47
CA GLY A 557 -18.32 -6.09 -28.63
C GLY A 557 -17.52 -6.16 -27.33
N LYS A 558 -18.13 -5.88 -26.17
CA LYS A 558 -17.54 -6.07 -24.84
C LYS A 558 -18.08 -7.35 -24.20
N GLU A 559 -17.21 -8.09 -23.53
CA GLU A 559 -17.59 -9.31 -22.83
C GLU A 559 -17.66 -9.09 -21.32
N TYR A 560 -18.69 -9.66 -20.69
CA TYR A 560 -19.00 -9.51 -19.27
C TYR A 560 -19.18 -10.88 -18.64
N LEU A 561 -18.57 -11.10 -17.48
CA LEU A 561 -18.56 -12.40 -16.83
C LEU A 561 -19.67 -12.58 -15.80
N SER A 562 -20.42 -13.68 -15.92
CA SER A 562 -21.36 -14.12 -14.89
C SER A 562 -20.67 -14.77 -13.69
N GLN A 563 -21.34 -14.75 -12.54
CA GLN A 563 -20.98 -15.54 -11.36
C GLN A 563 -22.04 -16.61 -11.10
N PHE A 564 -21.63 -17.82 -10.70
CA PHE A 564 -22.56 -18.86 -10.25
C PHE A 564 -22.83 -18.70 -8.76
N ILE A 565 -23.97 -18.09 -8.43
CA ILE A 565 -24.24 -17.54 -7.09
C ILE A 565 -25.44 -18.20 -6.39
N TYR A 566 -26.19 -19.07 -7.06
CA TYR A 566 -27.29 -19.80 -6.43
C TYR A 566 -27.48 -21.20 -7.01
N LYS A 567 -28.10 -22.07 -6.20
CA LYS A 567 -28.45 -23.43 -6.60
C LYS A 567 -29.76 -23.46 -7.37
N ARG A 568 -29.88 -24.42 -8.28
CA ARG A 568 -31.12 -24.69 -9.02
C ARG A 568 -31.47 -26.17 -8.90
N PRO A 569 -32.12 -26.58 -7.79
CA PRO A 569 -32.46 -27.99 -7.57
C PRO A 569 -33.31 -28.59 -8.69
N ASP A 570 -34.17 -27.79 -9.32
CA ASP A 570 -34.95 -28.16 -10.50
C ASP A 570 -34.06 -28.55 -11.69
N VAL A 571 -33.00 -27.78 -11.94
CA VAL A 571 -32.02 -28.03 -13.01
C VAL A 571 -31.11 -29.20 -12.64
N ASN A 572 -30.64 -29.26 -11.39
CA ASN A 572 -29.80 -30.35 -10.89
C ASN A 572 -30.50 -31.70 -11.02
N ASN A 573 -31.76 -31.79 -10.59
CA ASN A 573 -32.59 -32.99 -10.73
C ASN A 573 -32.84 -33.36 -12.19
N HIS A 574 -33.12 -32.37 -13.05
CA HIS A 574 -33.40 -32.62 -14.47
C HIS A 574 -32.18 -33.17 -15.23
N PHE A 575 -30.97 -32.70 -14.91
CA PHE A 575 -29.74 -33.10 -15.58
C PHE A 575 -28.88 -34.11 -14.80
N ASN A 576 -29.41 -34.64 -13.69
CA ASN A 576 -28.71 -35.57 -12.80
C ASN A 576 -27.33 -35.05 -12.33
N ILE A 577 -27.29 -33.77 -11.96
CA ILE A 577 -26.13 -33.07 -11.43
C ILE A 577 -26.22 -33.04 -9.90
N SER A 578 -25.10 -33.09 -9.21
CA SER A 578 -25.06 -33.03 -7.74
C SER A 578 -25.88 -31.86 -7.16
N ASP A 579 -26.68 -32.12 -6.12
CA ASP A 579 -27.42 -31.09 -5.36
C ASP A 579 -26.51 -30.06 -4.67
N SER A 580 -25.21 -30.35 -4.58
CA SER A 580 -24.21 -29.38 -4.11
C SER A 580 -23.80 -28.36 -5.18
N ALA A 581 -24.07 -28.61 -6.46
CA ALA A 581 -23.65 -27.76 -7.56
C ALA A 581 -24.46 -26.47 -7.67
N PHE A 582 -23.75 -25.36 -7.87
CA PHE A 582 -24.33 -24.05 -8.12
C PHE A 582 -24.39 -23.84 -9.62
N VAL A 583 -25.49 -24.28 -10.25
CA VAL A 583 -25.69 -24.15 -11.71
C VAL A 583 -26.45 -22.87 -12.10
N GLY A 584 -26.86 -22.07 -11.11
CA GLY A 584 -27.52 -20.78 -11.32
C GLY A 584 -26.53 -19.63 -11.39
N TRP A 585 -26.58 -18.85 -12.47
CA TRP A 585 -25.65 -17.73 -12.71
C TRP A 585 -26.37 -16.39 -12.71
N GLY A 586 -25.64 -15.34 -12.31
CA GLY A 586 -26.06 -13.95 -12.41
C GLY A 586 -24.95 -13.06 -12.96
N VAL A 587 -25.30 -11.99 -13.67
CA VAL A 587 -24.37 -10.96 -14.12
C VAL A 587 -25.03 -9.59 -14.05
N THR A 588 -24.24 -8.58 -13.71
CA THR A 588 -24.64 -7.18 -13.76
C THR A 588 -23.75 -6.48 -14.76
N ILE A 589 -24.34 -5.97 -15.83
CA ILE A 589 -23.63 -5.29 -16.90
C ILE A 589 -23.91 -3.79 -16.79
N PRO A 590 -22.88 -2.94 -16.62
CA PRO A 590 -23.08 -1.50 -16.68
C PRO A 590 -23.53 -1.11 -18.08
N CYS A 591 -24.61 -0.35 -18.16
CA CYS A 591 -25.14 0.14 -19.41
C CYS A 591 -24.70 1.59 -19.59
N ASP A 592 -23.86 1.85 -20.59
CA ASP A 592 -23.54 3.21 -21.01
C ASP A 592 -24.65 3.68 -21.95
N ASN A 593 -25.35 4.77 -21.61
CA ASN A 593 -26.44 5.35 -22.40
C ASN A 593 -25.91 6.17 -23.60
N SER A 594 -24.60 6.09 -23.89
CA SER A 594 -23.97 6.79 -25.01
C SER A 594 -24.21 6.09 -26.36
N GLU A 595 -24.46 4.78 -26.36
CA GLU A 595 -24.74 3.99 -27.55
C GLU A 595 -26.25 3.84 -27.78
N LEU A 596 -26.70 4.63 -28.74
CA LEU A 596 -28.08 4.82 -29.15
C LEU A 596 -28.45 3.79 -30.24
N GLY A 597 -29.41 2.88 -29.99
CA GLY A 597 -30.04 2.03 -31.03
C GLY A 597 -30.33 0.56 -30.65
N ARG A 598 -30.37 -0.32 -31.67
CA ARG A 598 -30.52 -1.78 -31.52
C ARG A 598 -29.25 -2.38 -30.93
N ARG A 599 -29.38 -3.13 -29.85
CA ARG A 599 -28.28 -3.79 -29.12
C ARG A 599 -28.45 -5.29 -29.10
N GLU A 600 -27.31 -6.00 -29.04
CA GLU A 600 -27.26 -7.45 -29.17
C GLU A 600 -26.53 -8.08 -27.98
N LEU A 601 -27.16 -9.07 -27.36
CA LEU A 601 -26.54 -9.95 -26.37
C LEU A 601 -26.13 -11.27 -27.01
N THR A 602 -24.86 -11.64 -26.80
CA THR A 602 -24.29 -12.93 -27.18
C THR A 602 -23.83 -13.71 -25.96
N PHE A 603 -23.70 -15.03 -26.07
CA PHE A 603 -23.35 -15.88 -24.94
C PHE A 603 -22.30 -16.93 -25.31
N LYS A 604 -21.33 -17.14 -24.44
CA LYS A 604 -20.42 -18.29 -24.45
C LYS A 604 -20.45 -18.96 -23.08
N ILE A 605 -20.44 -20.29 -23.04
CA ILE A 605 -20.44 -21.02 -21.78
C ILE A 605 -19.13 -21.76 -21.66
N LEU A 606 -18.36 -21.45 -20.63
CA LEU A 606 -17.09 -22.12 -20.37
C LEU A 606 -17.34 -23.47 -19.71
N ASN A 607 -16.72 -24.51 -20.26
CA ASN A 607 -16.79 -25.85 -19.69
C ASN A 607 -16.13 -25.92 -18.30
N LYS A 608 -16.39 -26.99 -17.57
CA LYS A 608 -15.92 -27.16 -16.19
C LYS A 608 -14.39 -27.05 -16.05
N SER A 609 -13.67 -27.50 -17.07
CA SER A 609 -12.21 -27.55 -17.10
C SER A 609 -11.54 -26.29 -17.69
N TYR A 610 -12.31 -25.29 -18.10
CA TYR A 610 -11.82 -24.07 -18.78
C TYR A 610 -10.95 -24.34 -20.02
N SER A 611 -11.12 -25.51 -20.63
CA SER A 611 -10.35 -25.94 -21.81
C SER A 611 -11.03 -25.57 -23.13
N GLY A 612 -12.31 -25.17 -23.07
CA GLY A 612 -13.09 -24.77 -24.23
C GLY A 612 -14.42 -24.15 -23.84
N PHE A 613 -15.12 -23.61 -24.83
CA PHE A 613 -16.42 -23.00 -24.63
C PHE A 613 -17.47 -23.57 -25.58
N TYR A 614 -18.72 -23.53 -25.14
CA TYR A 614 -19.88 -23.79 -25.97
C TYR A 614 -20.38 -22.45 -26.54
N GLN A 615 -20.30 -22.29 -27.86
CA GLN A 615 -20.84 -21.11 -28.52
C GLN A 615 -22.38 -21.18 -28.53
N VAL A 616 -23.02 -20.14 -27.99
CA VAL A 616 -24.47 -20.03 -28.08
C VAL A 616 -24.82 -19.32 -29.38
N LYS A 617 -25.57 -20.01 -30.24
CA LYS A 617 -26.06 -19.45 -31.52
C LYS A 617 -27.24 -18.49 -31.35
N ARG A 618 -28.00 -18.66 -30.27
CA ARG A 618 -29.15 -17.80 -29.97
C ARG A 618 -28.67 -16.46 -29.40
N LYS A 619 -29.13 -15.38 -30.03
CA LYS A 619 -28.87 -14.00 -29.62
C LYS A 619 -30.14 -13.38 -29.03
N ILE A 620 -29.99 -12.39 -28.15
CA ILE A 620 -31.11 -11.60 -27.64
C ILE A 620 -30.92 -10.16 -28.11
N ASN A 621 -31.87 -9.66 -28.89
CA ASN A 621 -31.85 -8.29 -29.39
C ASN A 621 -32.80 -7.42 -28.56
N PHE A 622 -32.39 -6.20 -28.26
CA PHE A 622 -33.20 -5.23 -27.53
C PHE A 622 -32.86 -3.79 -27.96
N TYR A 623 -33.68 -2.85 -27.53
CA TYR A 623 -33.59 -1.43 -27.89
C TYR A 623 -33.49 -0.55 -26.63
N ASP A 624 -32.64 0.48 -26.64
CA ASP A 624 -32.52 1.43 -25.52
C ASP A 624 -33.60 2.52 -25.60
N GLU A 625 -34.41 2.74 -24.55
CA GLU A 625 -35.49 3.73 -24.55
C GLU A 625 -34.99 5.18 -24.67
N SER A 626 -33.75 5.47 -24.24
CA SER A 626 -33.09 6.78 -24.43
C SER A 626 -32.84 7.13 -25.90
N TYR A 627 -32.90 6.14 -26.79
CA TYR A 627 -32.87 6.31 -28.24
C TYR A 627 -34.16 6.88 -28.84
N PHE A 628 -35.30 6.72 -28.15
CA PHE A 628 -36.63 6.96 -28.73
C PHE A 628 -37.44 8.03 -28.00
N SER A 629 -36.97 8.55 -26.86
CA SER A 629 -37.75 9.46 -26.02
C SER A 629 -37.41 10.93 -26.26
N ALA A 630 -38.45 11.75 -26.44
CA ALA A 630 -38.37 13.20 -26.43
C ALA A 630 -38.13 13.78 -25.01
N ASP A 631 -38.08 12.94 -23.98
CA ASP A 631 -38.11 13.34 -22.56
C ASP A 631 -36.84 12.94 -21.77
N ALA A 632 -35.84 12.32 -22.40
CA ALA A 632 -34.59 11.92 -21.73
C ALA A 632 -33.53 13.04 -21.73
N ASN A 633 -33.81 14.20 -21.12
CA ASN A 633 -32.86 15.21 -20.61
C ASN A 633 -31.58 15.61 -21.42
N ILE A 634 -31.45 15.23 -22.69
CA ILE A 634 -30.44 15.69 -23.64
C ILE A 634 -31.18 15.95 -24.96
N ASP A 635 -32.04 16.96 -24.96
CA ASP A 635 -32.45 17.59 -26.22
C ASP A 635 -31.20 18.29 -26.79
N LEU A 636 -30.46 17.55 -27.64
CA LEU A 636 -29.22 18.00 -28.27
C LEU A 636 -29.41 19.30 -29.09
N LEU A 637 -30.64 19.72 -29.34
CA LEU A 637 -30.98 20.93 -30.09
C LEU A 637 -31.41 22.09 -29.18
N LYS A 638 -31.72 21.86 -27.90
CA LYS A 638 -32.33 22.85 -27.00
C LYS A 638 -31.55 24.14 -26.86
N ASP A 639 -30.23 24.05 -26.90
CA ASP A 639 -29.30 25.18 -26.76
C ASP A 639 -28.59 25.53 -28.09
N LEU A 640 -29.00 24.91 -29.21
CA LEU A 640 -28.40 25.13 -30.53
C LEU A 640 -29.23 26.09 -31.37
N ALA A 641 -28.56 27.05 -31.99
CA ALA A 641 -29.21 27.90 -32.99
C ALA A 641 -29.47 27.12 -34.30
N GLU A 642 -30.55 27.46 -35.01
CA GLU A 642 -30.75 26.99 -36.38
C GLU A 642 -29.89 27.82 -37.33
N ALA A 643 -29.08 27.17 -38.18
CA ALA A 643 -28.24 27.84 -39.16
C ALA A 643 -29.09 28.40 -40.32
N SER A 644 -28.71 29.57 -40.83
CA SER A 644 -29.31 30.17 -42.03
C SER A 644 -28.82 29.57 -43.35
N GLU A 645 -27.78 28.73 -43.30
CA GLU A 645 -27.18 28.05 -44.44
C GLU A 645 -27.52 26.56 -44.41
N ILE A 646 -27.44 25.88 -45.56
CA ILE A 646 -27.55 24.42 -45.64
C ILE A 646 -26.16 23.80 -45.77
N THR A 647 -25.99 22.60 -45.22
CA THR A 647 -24.76 21.81 -45.40
C THR A 647 -24.94 20.69 -46.43
N LYS A 648 -23.86 19.97 -46.73
CA LYS A 648 -23.87 18.84 -47.66
C LYS A 648 -24.25 17.55 -46.95
N PHE A 649 -25.15 16.79 -47.58
CA PHE A 649 -25.63 15.50 -47.08
C PHE A 649 -26.18 14.65 -48.23
N SER A 650 -26.43 13.38 -47.93
CA SER A 650 -27.28 12.51 -48.73
C SER A 650 -27.98 11.48 -47.86
N ILE A 651 -29.16 11.05 -48.30
CA ILE A 651 -29.82 9.83 -47.85
C ILE A 651 -29.67 8.84 -48.99
N ASP A 652 -28.91 7.79 -48.77
CA ASP A 652 -28.53 6.86 -49.83
C ASP A 652 -29.58 5.76 -50.01
N ILE A 653 -30.09 5.22 -48.89
CA ILE A 653 -30.93 4.02 -48.85
C ILE A 653 -31.98 4.14 -47.75
N ILE A 654 -33.23 3.78 -48.07
CA ILE A 654 -34.31 3.50 -47.10
C ILE A 654 -34.82 2.08 -47.35
N ASN A 655 -34.71 1.18 -46.36
CA ASN A 655 -35.09 -0.24 -46.45
C ASN A 655 -34.61 -0.93 -47.75
N GLY A 656 -33.35 -0.72 -48.12
CA GLY A 656 -32.74 -1.31 -49.33
C GLY A 656 -33.13 -0.63 -50.65
N LYS A 657 -34.00 0.39 -50.64
CA LYS A 657 -34.40 1.16 -51.82
C LYS A 657 -33.57 2.44 -51.91
N SER A 658 -32.89 2.65 -53.03
CA SER A 658 -32.17 3.91 -53.28
C SER A 658 -33.13 5.01 -53.73
N LEU A 659 -32.89 6.23 -53.27
CA LEU A 659 -33.73 7.38 -53.56
C LEU A 659 -33.48 7.91 -54.99
N THR A 660 -34.19 7.35 -55.97
CA THR A 660 -34.41 8.03 -57.27
C THR A 660 -35.64 8.92 -57.16
N LYS A 661 -35.58 10.18 -57.65
CA LYS A 661 -36.71 11.13 -57.64
C LYS A 661 -38.02 10.46 -58.08
N SER A 662 -38.88 10.15 -57.10
CA SER A 662 -40.19 9.53 -57.27
C SER A 662 -41.13 10.21 -56.29
N ASP A 663 -42.29 10.67 -56.78
CA ASP A 663 -43.31 11.37 -55.97
C ASP A 663 -44.19 10.42 -55.14
N GLN A 664 -43.85 9.12 -55.11
CA GLN A 664 -44.60 8.09 -54.37
C GLN A 664 -43.92 7.74 -53.04
N PRO A 665 -44.68 7.55 -51.96
CA PRO A 665 -44.12 7.22 -50.65
C PRO A 665 -43.43 5.85 -50.68
N ILE A 666 -42.33 5.75 -49.94
CA ILE A 666 -41.58 4.50 -49.83
C ILE A 666 -42.35 3.58 -48.88
N VAL A 667 -42.90 2.49 -49.43
CA VAL A 667 -43.63 1.50 -48.66
C VAL A 667 -42.65 0.62 -47.85
N ILE A 668 -42.91 0.50 -46.55
CA ILE A 668 -42.16 -0.25 -45.54
C ILE A 668 -43.09 -1.33 -44.98
N ASN A 669 -42.71 -2.60 -45.18
CA ASN A 669 -43.45 -3.77 -44.65
C ASN A 669 -42.64 -4.51 -43.59
N GLU A 670 -41.42 -4.05 -43.36
CA GLU A 670 -40.50 -4.65 -42.42
C GLU A 670 -40.82 -4.20 -40.99
N PRO A 671 -40.49 -5.02 -39.98
CA PRO A 671 -40.64 -4.64 -38.58
C PRO A 671 -39.73 -3.47 -38.16
N GLU A 672 -38.81 -3.05 -39.03
CA GLU A 672 -37.82 -2.02 -38.78
C GLU A 672 -37.71 -1.09 -40.02
N LEU A 673 -37.74 0.22 -39.78
CA LEU A 673 -37.32 1.26 -40.72
C LEU A 673 -35.80 1.43 -40.63
N PHE A 674 -35.13 1.30 -41.76
CA PHE A 674 -33.69 1.42 -41.92
C PHE A 674 -33.34 2.55 -42.87
N VAL A 675 -32.51 3.49 -42.41
CA VAL A 675 -32.08 4.66 -43.20
C VAL A 675 -30.57 4.79 -43.12
N ILE A 676 -29.89 4.92 -44.27
CA ILE A 676 -28.43 5.18 -44.33
C ILE A 676 -28.19 6.44 -45.16
N GLY A 677 -27.17 7.20 -44.77
CA GLY A 677 -26.68 8.31 -45.56
C GLY A 677 -25.29 8.78 -45.17
N TRP A 678 -24.95 9.98 -45.60
CA TRP A 678 -23.80 10.74 -45.11
C TRP A 678 -24.16 12.21 -44.91
N ALA A 679 -23.46 12.90 -44.02
CA ALA A 679 -23.64 14.33 -43.78
C ALA A 679 -22.33 14.93 -43.27
N VAL A 680 -22.08 16.22 -43.53
CA VAL A 680 -20.86 16.92 -43.09
C VAL A 680 -21.17 18.32 -42.56
N ASP A 681 -20.22 18.95 -41.89
CA ASP A 681 -20.19 20.39 -41.64
C ASP A 681 -19.34 21.02 -42.75
N HIS A 682 -19.97 21.26 -43.91
CA HIS A 682 -19.25 21.69 -45.09
C HIS A 682 -18.62 23.09 -44.95
N PRO A 683 -19.30 24.09 -44.36
CA PRO A 683 -18.69 25.39 -44.09
C PRO A 683 -17.41 25.30 -43.24
N ALA A 684 -17.37 24.41 -42.24
CA ALA A 684 -16.17 24.17 -41.43
C ALA A 684 -15.15 23.23 -42.11
N MET A 685 -15.48 22.66 -43.26
CA MET A 685 -14.70 21.62 -43.95
C MET A 685 -14.42 20.38 -43.07
N GLU A 686 -15.36 20.06 -42.19
CA GLU A 686 -15.27 18.96 -41.20
C GLU A 686 -16.44 17.97 -41.30
N VAL A 687 -16.33 16.82 -40.64
CA VAL A 687 -17.51 15.96 -40.38
C VAL A 687 -18.47 16.66 -39.43
N ALA A 688 -19.76 16.36 -39.55
CA ALA A 688 -20.75 16.82 -38.59
C ALA A 688 -20.52 16.17 -37.22
N SER A 689 -21.15 16.69 -36.17
CA SER A 689 -21.13 16.03 -34.87
C SER A 689 -22.14 14.90 -34.78
N ASN A 690 -23.33 15.05 -35.38
CA ASN A 690 -24.38 14.03 -35.38
C ASN A 690 -25.45 14.32 -36.45
N VAL A 691 -26.30 13.33 -36.74
CA VAL A 691 -27.49 13.44 -37.58
C VAL A 691 -28.72 12.99 -36.79
N ILE A 692 -29.78 13.78 -36.86
CA ILE A 692 -31.09 13.49 -36.29
C ILE A 692 -32.06 13.34 -37.45
N VAL A 693 -32.83 12.26 -37.42
CA VAL A 693 -33.94 12.02 -38.34
C VAL A 693 -35.23 12.36 -37.62
N GLU A 694 -36.01 13.27 -38.18
CA GLU A 694 -37.29 13.68 -37.61
C GLU A 694 -38.44 13.07 -38.44
N ILE A 695 -39.33 12.32 -37.78
CA ILE A 695 -40.51 11.72 -38.39
C ILE A 695 -41.75 12.25 -37.65
N ASP A 696 -42.61 12.97 -38.36
CA ASP A 696 -43.83 13.61 -37.82
C ASP A 696 -43.59 14.45 -36.54
N GLY A 697 -42.45 15.12 -36.48
CA GLY A 697 -42.03 15.94 -35.32
C GLY A 697 -41.36 15.15 -34.18
N LYS A 698 -41.28 13.81 -34.26
CA LYS A 698 -40.51 12.97 -33.33
C LYS A 698 -39.08 12.81 -33.81
N GLN A 699 -38.11 13.00 -32.92
CA GLN A 699 -36.68 12.97 -33.24
C GLN A 699 -36.09 11.60 -32.94
N PHE A 700 -35.25 11.11 -33.85
CA PHE A 700 -34.54 9.85 -33.77
C PHE A 700 -33.06 10.09 -34.09
N TYR A 701 -32.17 9.62 -33.21
CA TYR A 701 -30.74 9.91 -33.31
C TYR A 701 -30.03 8.83 -34.13
N ALA A 702 -29.31 9.24 -35.17
CA ALA A 702 -28.56 8.30 -36.00
C ALA A 702 -27.24 7.88 -35.33
N VAL A 703 -26.78 6.68 -35.66
CA VAL A 703 -25.39 6.26 -35.43
C VAL A 703 -24.53 6.94 -36.49
N TYR A 704 -23.72 7.92 -36.07
CA TYR A 704 -22.88 8.75 -36.94
C TYR A 704 -21.39 8.39 -36.81
N GLY A 705 -20.59 8.60 -37.85
CA GLY A 705 -19.15 8.31 -37.87
C GLY A 705 -18.76 7.08 -38.70
N LEU A 706 -19.65 6.56 -39.53
CA LEU A 706 -19.38 5.41 -40.40
C LEU A 706 -18.42 5.78 -41.53
N ASN A 707 -17.57 4.83 -41.92
CA ASN A 707 -16.57 5.02 -42.95
C ASN A 707 -17.20 5.24 -44.35
N ARG A 708 -16.76 6.28 -45.04
CA ARG A 708 -17.23 6.84 -46.33
C ARG A 708 -16.06 7.42 -47.13
N PRO A 709 -15.10 6.57 -47.57
CA PRO A 709 -13.96 7.02 -48.36
C PRO A 709 -14.39 7.56 -49.74
N ASP A 710 -15.54 7.13 -50.24
CA ASP A 710 -16.17 7.63 -51.45
C ASP A 710 -16.57 9.11 -51.34
N VAL A 711 -17.06 9.54 -50.17
CA VAL A 711 -17.42 10.94 -49.89
C VAL A 711 -16.16 11.80 -49.77
N ALA A 712 -15.14 11.30 -49.07
CA ALA A 712 -13.84 11.96 -48.97
C ALA A 712 -13.20 12.17 -50.35
N LEU A 713 -13.25 11.15 -51.21
CA LEU A 713 -12.75 11.22 -52.57
C LEU A 713 -13.55 12.21 -53.44
N ALA A 714 -14.88 12.15 -53.39
CA ALA A 714 -15.76 13.00 -54.19
C ALA A 714 -15.59 14.50 -53.89
N TYR A 715 -15.37 14.84 -52.62
CA TYR A 715 -15.15 16.22 -52.17
C TYR A 715 -13.68 16.61 -52.04
N LYS A 716 -12.75 15.69 -52.32
CA LYS A 716 -11.30 15.89 -52.16
C LYS A 716 -10.94 16.40 -50.75
N ASN A 717 -11.57 15.82 -49.73
CA ASN A 717 -11.35 16.16 -48.32
C ASN A 717 -11.29 14.87 -47.49
N GLU A 718 -10.09 14.47 -47.09
CA GLU A 718 -9.84 13.26 -46.29
C GLU A 718 -10.60 13.27 -44.94
N ARG A 719 -10.88 14.46 -44.39
CA ARG A 719 -11.64 14.55 -43.13
C ARG A 719 -13.04 13.98 -43.24
N TYR A 720 -13.61 13.86 -44.45
CA TYR A 720 -14.95 13.33 -44.68
C TYR A 720 -15.02 11.80 -44.68
N GLU A 721 -13.89 11.12 -44.46
CA GLU A 721 -13.83 9.67 -44.42
C GLU A 721 -14.80 9.09 -43.39
N ASN A 722 -15.11 9.78 -42.28
CA ASN A 722 -16.06 9.29 -41.27
C ASN A 722 -17.39 10.06 -41.26
N SER A 723 -17.91 10.41 -42.45
CA SER A 723 -19.15 11.21 -42.60
C SER A 723 -20.44 10.40 -42.66
N GLY A 724 -20.36 9.06 -42.65
CA GLY A 724 -21.52 8.18 -42.81
C GLY A 724 -22.37 8.06 -41.55
N TRP A 725 -23.64 7.78 -41.74
CA TRP A 725 -24.59 7.52 -40.66
C TRP A 725 -25.64 6.48 -41.02
N ARG A 726 -26.20 5.83 -40.01
CA ARG A 726 -27.33 4.91 -40.16
C ARG A 726 -28.33 5.05 -39.01
N LEU A 727 -29.58 4.69 -39.27
CA LEU A 727 -30.68 4.71 -38.32
C LEU A 727 -31.53 3.45 -38.48
N GLU A 728 -31.89 2.81 -37.36
CA GLU A 728 -32.73 1.62 -37.28
C GLU A 728 -33.85 1.86 -36.26
N ILE A 729 -35.10 1.95 -36.71
CA ILE A 729 -36.27 2.23 -35.86
C ILE A 729 -37.31 1.12 -36.02
N PRO A 730 -37.81 0.49 -34.94
CA PRO A 730 -38.96 -0.39 -35.01
C PRO A 730 -40.21 0.33 -35.56
N THR A 731 -40.88 -0.26 -36.57
CA THR A 731 -42.00 0.41 -37.26
C THR A 731 -43.24 0.60 -36.37
N ASP A 732 -43.38 -0.21 -35.32
CA ASP A 732 -44.41 -0.06 -34.28
C ASP A 732 -44.29 1.26 -33.49
N MET A 733 -43.09 1.87 -33.44
CA MET A 733 -42.86 3.15 -32.76
C MET A 733 -43.22 4.38 -33.59
N ILE A 734 -43.42 4.19 -34.89
CA ILE A 734 -43.85 5.23 -35.84
C ILE A 734 -45.37 5.09 -36.06
N GLY A 735 -45.87 3.86 -36.09
CA GLY A 735 -47.27 3.53 -36.32
C GLY A 735 -47.54 3.16 -37.79
N GLU A 736 -48.67 2.50 -38.05
CA GLU A 736 -49.15 2.26 -39.42
C GLU A 736 -49.68 3.56 -40.02
N GLY A 737 -49.33 3.86 -41.28
CA GLY A 737 -49.76 5.09 -41.93
C GLY A 737 -48.72 5.71 -42.86
N GLU A 738 -49.03 6.91 -43.36
CA GLU A 738 -48.10 7.74 -44.13
C GLU A 738 -47.42 8.73 -43.19
N HIS A 739 -46.09 8.83 -43.29
CA HIS A 739 -45.25 9.63 -42.42
C HIS A 739 -44.25 10.46 -43.22
N GLN A 740 -43.80 11.58 -42.66
CA GLN A 740 -42.82 12.46 -43.30
C GLN A 740 -41.50 12.47 -42.55
N LEU A 741 -40.42 12.14 -43.26
CA LEU A 741 -39.06 12.11 -42.76
C LEU A 741 -38.29 13.37 -43.20
N THR A 742 -37.62 14.03 -42.25
CA THR A 742 -36.66 15.12 -42.49
C THR A 742 -35.36 14.91 -41.69
N LEU A 743 -34.31 15.70 -41.98
CA LEU A 743 -33.02 15.63 -41.27
C LEU A 743 -32.69 16.94 -40.56
N LYS A 744 -31.99 16.80 -39.43
CA LYS A 744 -31.23 17.87 -38.77
C LYS A 744 -29.79 17.40 -38.57
N ILE A 745 -28.83 18.24 -38.94
CA ILE A 745 -27.40 17.90 -38.91
C ILE A 745 -26.71 18.83 -37.91
N ILE A 746 -26.09 18.28 -36.87
CA ILE A 746 -25.41 19.08 -35.84
C ILE A 746 -24.01 19.45 -36.32
N ALA A 747 -23.68 20.75 -36.29
CA ALA A 747 -22.35 21.23 -36.68
C ALA A 747 -21.24 20.64 -35.82
N LYS A 748 -20.00 20.57 -36.34
CA LYS A 748 -18.87 19.95 -35.65
C LYS A 748 -18.61 20.56 -34.27
N ASN A 749 -18.80 21.88 -34.17
CA ASN A 749 -18.59 22.65 -32.95
C ASN A 749 -19.74 22.52 -31.92
N LYS A 750 -20.86 21.87 -32.28
CA LYS A 750 -22.06 21.74 -31.44
C LYS A 750 -22.62 23.08 -30.94
N LEU A 751 -22.56 24.13 -31.77
CA LEU A 751 -23.14 25.44 -31.44
C LEU A 751 -24.43 25.73 -32.22
N PHE A 752 -24.64 25.04 -33.34
CA PHE A 752 -25.82 25.19 -34.18
C PHE A 752 -26.10 23.88 -34.94
N PHE A 753 -27.27 23.80 -35.58
CA PHE A 753 -27.62 22.70 -36.47
C PHE A 753 -28.16 23.23 -37.81
N TYR A 754 -27.99 22.42 -38.85
CA TYR A 754 -28.56 22.63 -40.17
C TYR A 754 -29.90 21.91 -40.26
N LYS A 755 -30.97 22.63 -40.60
CA LYS A 755 -32.28 22.02 -40.91
C LYS A 755 -32.37 21.72 -42.40
N ILE A 756 -32.78 20.50 -42.73
CA ILE A 756 -32.90 20.07 -44.12
C ILE A 756 -34.39 20.06 -44.52
N ASP A 757 -34.74 20.90 -45.49
CA ASP A 757 -36.11 21.04 -45.99
C ASP A 757 -36.56 19.89 -46.91
N GLN A 758 -35.65 18.99 -47.29
CA GLN A 758 -36.00 17.81 -48.07
C GLN A 758 -36.87 16.86 -47.23
N GLN A 759 -38.15 16.75 -47.61
CA GLN A 759 -39.11 15.81 -47.04
C GLN A 759 -39.15 14.53 -47.85
N ILE A 760 -39.14 13.39 -47.16
CA ILE A 760 -39.30 12.07 -47.77
C ILE A 760 -40.54 11.40 -47.17
N ALA A 761 -41.52 11.12 -48.02
CA ALA A 761 -42.71 10.39 -47.63
C ALA A 761 -42.42 8.89 -47.53
N ILE A 762 -42.78 8.29 -46.39
CA ILE A 762 -42.74 6.84 -46.17
C ILE A 762 -44.15 6.33 -45.81
N LYS A 763 -44.44 5.07 -46.08
CA LYS A 763 -45.71 4.43 -45.71
C LYS A 763 -45.46 3.10 -45.02
N ILE A 764 -45.87 2.98 -43.76
CA ILE A 764 -45.75 1.76 -42.96
C ILE A 764 -47.08 1.00 -43.05
N ILE A 765 -47.04 -0.27 -43.43
CA ILE A 765 -48.22 -1.14 -43.61
C ILE A 765 -48.12 -2.49 -42.90
#